data_AF-A0A3R7HXB5-F1
#
_entry.id   AF-A0A3R7HXB5-F1
#
_cell.length_a   1.000
_cell.length_b   1.000
_cell.length_c   1.000
_cell.angle_alpha   90.00
_cell.angle_beta   90.00
_cell.angle_gamma   90.00
#
_symmetry.space_group_name_H-M   'P 1'
#
loop_
_entity.id
_entity.type
_entity.pdbx_description
1 polymer ?
#
loop_
_entity_poly.entity_id
_entity_poly.type
_entity_poly.pdbx_seq_one_letter_code
_entity_poly.pdbx_strand_id
1 'polypeptide(L)'
;MRRLFFGSSSKSQEARPIENKWIVEERSIDEARPLRVVIIGSGISGIIASIRFRQRIPNVDLCVYEKNEDIGGTWFENRYPGCACDIPAHTYQATFEPNKEWSTFYAAAPEIHAYWKRVAEKYGCMKYVKLKQQIIEAVWDDSKSKWQLKVQDIQTGSVYSDECNILISATGALNSWKWPDIPGLHDFKGKLQHSARWDESYDYTGKRAAVIGNGSSGIQIVPGMLPKVAHIDHYIRGRTWLSPTFARQQLDKRGGAELENFSFTAEEIERFKKDHSAYQKFRKEIELQLQSVHGVTLLGTPEQIGAREVFLQNMKRRLSRKPELCENLIPSFPPVCRRLTPGPGYLEALTDDKVDVITSKIVKVDAEGIITADGQHHPTDVLVCATGFDTTFTPRFPIIGRNGVTLADRWQKTPETYLSLAVDGFPNYFVCLGPNAALGEGNLLLLIEKEIDYFTLCVQKMQRDNIRAMSVKKEAVEMFTRHCDQYFSRTVFSEKCRSWYKGGTEDGRVTALWPGSSLHSMKALAYPRWEDYTYDYVNDNPNGWFGDGWTENEKLKRINVDYLNDDEVDFPMAVIACTSMKLRCDGSNPCSSCQKRGIECNNERKKQGLNQGTDSDALTQKREDYEQSSDRGSIKFLLNGGTDSFTQQFLLPRNTDRTRGLEYHNRKSLEEAEGSILGYELKDGRTDYAPTFIESDPATLTFFQDTFIDFFNGPFGDPHKLLDDPYVGQVAYHAVIPPGQDPNLTLAGQQLSYELERPFATAMIQSILTRAWSVPLDAKAQEELSTNLNFLLTTGRIRRFVSMYFKYWQPSCAFLHRASFDPEVVSLPLLTAVTFMGAMYSNDEREAYIAKRVLDFAELFIFSSEVYASETEISSMFCGNRCLDDEPNDWVQFQNFQAGFLIVVVQYWAGSRVARNRVMENRFSEVVKVARRIGLPKCRHMPHDPMDEYSWIQKECRIRTMSIISLLDCAFSFYSNYPCRLTHTEMECDFPCQEAVFDSQHPFVEPNFRFSRDISVSEAFENLFDSPANEDGSQAGVPDHIADMTVLDMFILIHLLYAFINTHMTLLAPLVRKTQLPTSKMPHGPSTPTKSPCAIPEDSTLAAIRTALSRWRDHWVALRNTVSSHEWASMGFYKNGYNFWLVSQLLITKKKSVDVVMQMEVKCEDKLEKLKVLLQDESD
;
A
#
# COMPACT_ATOMS: atom_id res chain seq x y z
N MET A 1 32.84 -36.99 28.87
CA MET A 1 32.78 -36.14 27.65
C MET A 1 32.01 -36.93 26.58
N ARG A 2 30.97 -36.34 25.97
CA ARG A 2 30.25 -36.74 24.73
C ARG A 2 29.95 -38.23 24.39
N ARG A 3 28.64 -38.43 24.10
CA ARG A 3 28.00 -39.18 22.97
C ARG A 3 27.39 -40.58 23.18
N LEU A 4 26.07 -40.57 22.96
CA LEU A 4 25.25 -41.47 22.12
C LEU A 4 24.99 -42.91 22.58
N PHE A 5 23.76 -43.13 23.03
CA PHE A 5 23.09 -44.44 23.02
C PHE A 5 22.42 -44.69 21.67
N PHE A 6 22.62 -45.89 21.14
CA PHE A 6 21.59 -46.64 20.42
C PHE A 6 21.26 -47.88 21.26
N GLY A 7 19.98 -48.20 21.43
CA GLY A 7 19.54 -49.35 22.20
C GLY A 7 18.04 -49.54 22.04
N SER A 8 17.64 -50.59 21.33
CA SER A 8 16.26 -50.90 21.00
C SER A 8 15.64 -51.93 21.97
N SER A 9 14.32 -52.07 21.88
CA SER A 9 13.52 -53.18 22.42
C SER A 9 13.31 -53.24 23.94
N SER A 10 12.17 -52.70 24.38
CA SER A 10 11.43 -53.29 25.49
C SER A 10 9.92 -53.25 25.20
N LYS A 11 9.37 -54.45 24.95
CA LYS A 11 7.97 -54.89 25.04
C LYS A 11 6.89 -53.80 24.95
N SER A 12 6.20 -53.77 23.80
CA SER A 12 4.87 -53.18 23.67
C SER A 12 3.91 -53.78 24.69
N GLN A 13 3.46 -52.98 25.66
CA GLN A 13 2.19 -53.24 26.33
C GLN A 13 1.09 -53.08 25.28
N GLU A 14 0.17 -54.03 25.22
CA GLU A 14 -1.00 -53.97 24.34
C GLU A 14 -1.81 -52.73 24.70
N ALA A 15 -1.80 -51.74 23.81
CA ALA A 15 -2.74 -50.63 23.89
C ALA A 15 -4.14 -51.21 23.75
N ARG A 16 -4.98 -51.02 24.79
CA ARG A 16 -6.41 -51.30 24.68
C ARG A 16 -6.95 -50.54 23.46
N PRO A 17 -7.87 -51.12 22.67
CA PRO A 17 -8.47 -50.38 21.56
C PRO A 17 -9.06 -49.09 22.11
N ILE A 18 -8.61 -47.95 21.59
CA ILE A 18 -9.31 -46.69 21.78
C ILE A 18 -10.60 -46.88 20.99
N GLU A 19 -11.73 -47.06 21.69
CA GLU A 19 -13.04 -46.96 21.06
C GLU A 19 -13.07 -45.61 20.33
N ASN A 20 -13.36 -45.65 19.02
CA ASN A 20 -13.50 -44.44 18.22
C ASN A 20 -14.69 -43.65 18.74
N LYS A 21 -14.45 -42.79 19.74
CA LYS A 21 -15.37 -41.73 20.13
C LYS A 21 -15.65 -40.90 18.88
N TRP A 22 -16.93 -40.70 18.63
CA TRP A 22 -17.48 -39.97 17.50
C TRP A 22 -16.71 -38.67 17.27
N ILE A 23 -16.18 -38.50 16.04
CA ILE A 23 -15.41 -37.31 15.62
C ILE A 23 -16.35 -36.11 15.42
N VAL A 24 -17.65 -36.36 15.29
CA VAL A 24 -18.71 -35.36 15.15
C VAL A 24 -19.09 -34.82 16.52
N GLU A 25 -19.14 -33.50 16.65
CA GLU A 25 -19.71 -32.82 17.83
C GLU A 25 -21.17 -32.47 17.54
N GLU A 26 -22.10 -32.84 18.43
CA GLU A 26 -23.55 -32.58 18.31
C GLU A 26 -23.91 -31.10 18.60
N ARG A 27 -23.30 -30.19 17.82
CA ARG A 27 -23.49 -28.73 17.84
C ARG A 27 -23.46 -28.19 16.42
N SER A 28 -24.12 -27.06 16.18
CA SER A 28 -24.04 -26.41 14.86
C SER A 28 -22.69 -25.71 14.65
N ILE A 29 -22.28 -25.54 13.40
CA ILE A 29 -20.99 -24.92 13.01
C ILE A 29 -20.89 -23.44 13.44
N ASP A 30 -22.02 -22.73 13.40
CA ASP A 30 -22.22 -21.34 13.79
C ASP A 30 -22.63 -21.17 15.26
N GLU A 31 -22.95 -22.26 15.97
CA GLU A 31 -23.40 -22.24 17.37
C GLU A 31 -22.30 -21.67 18.28
N ALA A 32 -22.46 -20.43 18.73
CA ALA A 32 -21.44 -19.76 19.52
C ALA A 32 -21.33 -20.37 20.93
N ARG A 33 -20.33 -21.24 21.13
CA ARG A 33 -20.07 -21.90 22.42
C ARG A 33 -20.04 -20.88 23.57
N PRO A 34 -20.87 -21.03 24.62
CA PRO A 34 -20.88 -20.12 25.75
C PRO A 34 -19.50 -19.99 26.42
N LEU A 35 -19.10 -18.76 26.70
CA LEU A 35 -17.82 -18.44 27.33
C LEU A 35 -18.00 -17.40 28.44
N ARG A 36 -17.54 -17.75 29.64
CA ARG A 36 -17.46 -16.80 30.76
C ARG A 36 -16.14 -16.05 30.72
N VAL A 37 -16.20 -14.73 30.66
CA VAL A 37 -15.05 -13.83 30.63
C VAL A 37 -15.07 -12.95 31.87
N VAL A 38 -13.97 -12.95 32.62
CA VAL A 38 -13.76 -12.01 33.73
C VAL A 38 -12.71 -10.98 33.36
N ILE A 39 -13.03 -9.71 33.56
CA ILE A 39 -12.13 -8.57 33.40
C ILE A 39 -11.82 -8.00 34.80
N ILE A 40 -10.53 -7.76 35.07
CA ILE A 40 -10.06 -7.20 36.34
C ILE A 40 -9.71 -5.73 36.15
N GLY A 41 -10.51 -4.83 36.72
CA GLY A 41 -10.38 -3.38 36.60
C GLY A 41 -11.39 -2.77 35.62
N SER A 42 -11.95 -1.62 36.00
CA SER A 42 -12.90 -0.80 35.22
C SER A 42 -12.33 0.58 34.87
N GLY A 43 -11.00 0.66 34.76
CA GLY A 43 -10.36 1.73 34.00
C GLY A 43 -10.75 1.72 32.53
N ILE A 44 -10.17 2.61 31.73
CA ILE A 44 -10.51 2.77 30.31
C ILE A 44 -10.49 1.43 29.55
N SER A 45 -9.46 0.61 29.75
CA SER A 45 -9.35 -0.70 29.10
C SER A 45 -10.52 -1.63 29.45
N GLY A 46 -10.92 -1.69 30.73
CA GLY A 46 -12.05 -2.50 31.17
C GLY A 46 -13.40 -1.99 30.66
N ILE A 47 -13.58 -0.66 30.60
CA ILE A 47 -14.78 -0.03 30.01
C ILE A 47 -14.88 -0.41 28.52
N ILE A 48 -13.83 -0.15 27.73
CA ILE A 48 -13.83 -0.45 26.29
C ILE A 48 -14.01 -1.96 26.04
N ALA A 49 -13.36 -2.83 26.82
CA ALA A 49 -13.52 -4.28 26.69
C ALA A 49 -14.95 -4.72 26.98
N SER A 50 -15.59 -4.19 28.03
CA SER A 50 -16.99 -4.48 28.33
C SER A 50 -17.97 -4.04 27.24
N ILE A 51 -17.64 -2.98 26.49
CA ILE A 51 -18.40 -2.53 25.31
C ILE A 51 -18.17 -3.48 24.14
N ARG A 52 -16.90 -3.69 23.75
CA ARG A 52 -16.53 -4.48 22.55
C ARG A 52 -16.95 -5.94 22.66
N PHE A 53 -16.82 -6.54 23.83
CA PHE A 53 -17.13 -7.96 24.03
C PHE A 53 -18.63 -8.19 23.86
N ARG A 54 -19.46 -7.35 24.45
CA ARG A 54 -20.92 -7.40 24.25
C ARG A 54 -21.38 -7.05 22.84
N GLN A 55 -20.62 -6.17 22.16
CA GLN A 55 -20.95 -5.74 20.80
C GLN A 55 -20.66 -6.84 19.76
N ARG A 56 -19.70 -7.73 20.02
CA ARG A 56 -19.12 -8.62 18.98
C ARG A 56 -19.04 -10.10 19.36
N ILE A 57 -19.22 -10.46 20.63
CA ILE A 57 -19.08 -11.84 21.11
C ILE A 57 -20.48 -12.33 21.53
N PRO A 58 -21.14 -13.17 20.70
CA PRO A 58 -22.41 -13.80 21.08
C PRO A 58 -22.20 -14.75 22.28
N ASN A 59 -23.26 -14.99 23.06
CA ASN A 59 -23.25 -15.93 24.20
C ASN A 59 -22.12 -15.73 25.22
N VAL A 60 -21.61 -14.49 25.37
CA VAL A 60 -20.59 -14.14 26.36
C VAL A 60 -21.22 -13.83 27.73
N ASP A 61 -20.77 -14.56 28.75
CA ASP A 61 -21.08 -14.28 30.15
C ASP A 61 -19.96 -13.39 30.72
N LEU A 62 -20.23 -12.10 30.82
CA LEU A 62 -19.23 -11.08 31.16
C LEU A 62 -19.34 -10.66 32.63
N CYS A 63 -18.21 -10.58 33.34
CA CYS A 63 -18.14 -9.95 34.65
C CYS A 63 -16.89 -9.05 34.74
N VAL A 64 -17.03 -7.86 35.31
CA VAL A 64 -15.93 -6.91 35.52
C VAL A 64 -15.81 -6.64 37.02
N TYR A 65 -14.64 -6.88 37.60
CA TYR A 65 -14.35 -6.66 39.01
C TYR A 65 -13.54 -5.37 39.21
N GLU A 66 -14.05 -4.44 40.01
CA GLU A 66 -13.39 -3.16 40.32
C GLU A 66 -13.25 -2.99 41.83
N LYS A 67 -12.03 -2.71 42.30
CA LYS A 67 -11.75 -2.48 43.72
C LYS A 67 -12.25 -1.11 44.21
N ASN A 68 -12.28 -0.13 43.31
CA ASN A 68 -12.68 1.24 43.62
C ASN A 68 -14.21 1.36 43.74
N GLU A 69 -14.64 2.52 44.24
CA GLU A 69 -16.06 2.80 44.45
C GLU A 69 -16.80 3.39 43.26
N ASP A 70 -16.06 3.76 42.22
CA ASP A 70 -16.54 4.20 40.93
C ASP A 70 -15.56 3.70 39.86
N ILE A 71 -15.97 3.80 38.60
CA ILE A 71 -15.18 3.37 37.44
C ILE A 71 -14.13 4.43 37.03
N GLY A 72 -13.27 4.12 36.04
CA GLY A 72 -12.38 5.11 35.42
C GLY A 72 -10.89 4.99 35.78
N GLY A 73 -10.52 4.12 36.73
CA GLY A 73 -9.13 3.72 36.99
C GLY A 73 -8.22 4.90 37.37
N THR A 74 -7.18 5.18 36.58
CA THR A 74 -6.26 6.33 36.80
C THR A 74 -7.00 7.66 37.00
N TRP A 75 -8.09 7.88 36.25
CA TRP A 75 -8.93 9.09 36.34
C TRP A 75 -9.94 9.04 37.49
N PHE A 76 -10.09 7.90 38.17
CA PHE A 76 -10.73 7.81 39.47
C PHE A 76 -9.74 8.10 40.62
N GLU A 77 -8.56 7.50 40.57
CA GLU A 77 -7.63 7.48 41.72
C GLU A 77 -6.80 8.76 41.89
N ASN A 78 -6.45 9.44 40.79
CA ASN A 78 -5.58 10.62 40.84
C ASN A 78 -6.41 11.90 40.98
N ARG A 79 -6.20 12.60 42.11
CA ARG A 79 -7.00 13.78 42.53
C ARG A 79 -6.16 15.01 42.90
N TYR A 80 -4.85 14.97 42.65
CA TYR A 80 -3.96 16.07 42.98
C TYR A 80 -4.24 17.33 42.14
N PRO A 81 -3.96 18.55 42.66
CA PRO A 81 -4.20 19.79 41.95
C PRO A 81 -3.39 19.85 40.65
N GLY A 82 -4.03 20.26 39.56
CA GLY A 82 -3.43 20.30 38.22
C GLY A 82 -3.41 18.95 37.48
N CYS A 83 -3.94 17.86 38.06
CA CYS A 83 -3.98 16.55 37.40
C CYS A 83 -4.74 16.62 36.06
N ALA A 84 -4.01 16.37 34.96
CA ALA A 84 -4.51 16.48 33.58
C ALA A 84 -3.81 15.48 32.65
N CYS A 85 -4.38 15.23 31.47
CA CYS A 85 -3.70 14.42 30.46
C CYS A 85 -2.55 15.20 29.78
N ASP A 86 -1.47 14.50 29.41
CA ASP A 86 -0.38 15.04 28.59
C ASP A 86 -0.66 14.96 27.07
N ILE A 87 -1.75 14.29 26.69
CA ILE A 87 -2.31 14.25 25.34
C ILE A 87 -3.54 15.19 25.29
N PRO A 88 -3.73 15.97 24.21
CA PRO A 88 -4.91 16.80 24.05
C PRO A 88 -6.22 16.01 24.15
N ALA A 89 -7.21 16.53 24.88
CA ALA A 89 -8.42 15.80 25.24
C ALA A 89 -9.23 15.29 24.03
N HIS A 90 -9.18 16.05 22.94
CA HIS A 90 -9.83 15.75 21.67
C HIS A 90 -9.25 14.51 20.95
N THR A 91 -8.02 14.10 21.26
CA THR A 91 -7.47 12.81 20.85
C THR A 91 -7.49 11.79 21.99
N TYR A 92 -7.37 12.23 23.24
CA TYR A 92 -7.46 11.37 24.43
C TYR A 92 -8.90 10.97 24.81
N GLN A 93 -9.56 10.22 23.93
CA GLN A 93 -10.95 9.73 24.09
C GLN A 93 -11.19 8.49 23.20
N ALA A 94 -12.29 7.77 23.40
CA ALA A 94 -12.66 6.65 22.54
C ALA A 94 -12.80 7.11 21.07
N THR A 95 -12.34 6.28 20.13
CA THR A 95 -12.47 6.58 18.69
C THR A 95 -13.95 6.62 18.28
N PHE A 96 -14.77 5.77 18.90
CA PHE A 96 -16.19 5.56 18.62
C PHE A 96 -17.14 6.47 19.42
N GLU A 97 -16.69 7.17 20.47
CA GLU A 97 -17.54 8.03 21.31
C GLU A 97 -16.90 9.41 21.53
N PRO A 98 -16.84 10.28 20.50
CA PRO A 98 -16.24 11.61 20.62
C PRO A 98 -17.00 12.55 21.57
N ASN A 99 -16.28 13.17 22.51
CA ASN A 99 -16.77 14.27 23.34
C ASN A 99 -16.45 15.63 22.69
N LYS A 100 -17.50 16.33 22.25
CA LYS A 100 -17.41 17.64 21.58
C LYS A 100 -17.29 18.82 22.53
N GLU A 101 -17.34 18.57 23.83
CA GLU A 101 -17.55 19.56 24.88
C GLU A 101 -16.35 19.71 25.82
N TRP A 102 -15.17 19.21 25.42
CA TRP A 102 -13.95 19.36 26.21
C TRP A 102 -13.67 20.84 26.49
N SER A 103 -13.60 21.20 27.77
CA SER A 103 -13.47 22.58 28.24
C SER A 103 -12.12 23.20 27.89
N THR A 104 -11.04 22.41 27.97
CA THR A 104 -9.65 22.82 27.75
C THR A 104 -8.91 21.89 26.80
N PHE A 105 -7.81 22.38 26.21
CA PHE A 105 -7.01 21.63 25.26
C PHE A 105 -6.40 20.37 25.89
N TYR A 106 -5.77 20.50 27.05
CA TYR A 106 -5.48 19.40 27.97
C TYR A 106 -6.54 19.42 29.08
N ALA A 107 -7.42 18.41 29.07
CA ALA A 107 -8.51 18.29 30.04
C ALA A 107 -8.01 17.81 31.41
N ALA A 108 -8.65 18.32 32.46
CA ALA A 108 -8.39 17.91 33.84
C ALA A 108 -9.00 16.53 34.15
N ALA A 109 -8.43 15.84 35.13
CA ALA A 109 -8.85 14.50 35.54
C ALA A 109 -10.36 14.34 35.84
N PRO A 110 -11.05 15.30 36.51
CA PRO A 110 -12.50 15.18 36.75
C PRO A 110 -13.34 15.17 35.47
N GLU A 111 -12.92 15.93 34.44
CA GLU A 111 -13.63 16.00 33.17
C GLU A 111 -13.44 14.71 32.36
N ILE A 112 -12.22 14.16 32.35
CA ILE A 112 -11.91 12.88 31.72
C ILE A 112 -12.64 11.73 32.42
N HIS A 113 -12.73 11.77 33.75
CA HIS A 113 -13.51 10.81 34.54
C HIS A 113 -15.00 10.87 34.19
N ALA A 114 -15.59 12.06 34.18
CA ALA A 114 -17.00 12.27 33.83
C ALA A 114 -17.32 11.83 32.39
N TYR A 115 -16.39 12.03 31.45
CA TYR A 115 -16.50 11.48 30.10
C TYR A 115 -16.57 9.95 30.10
N TRP A 116 -15.59 9.25 30.65
CA TRP A 116 -15.57 7.77 30.62
C TRP A 116 -16.73 7.15 31.40
N LYS A 117 -17.18 7.81 32.47
CA LYS A 117 -18.39 7.41 33.21
C LYS A 117 -19.64 7.48 32.32
N ARG A 118 -19.85 8.62 31.64
CA ARG A 118 -20.93 8.78 30.65
C ARG A 118 -20.87 7.73 29.53
N VAL A 119 -19.67 7.39 29.03
CA VAL A 119 -19.50 6.32 28.02
C VAL A 119 -19.96 4.98 28.57
N ALA A 120 -19.50 4.60 29.77
CA ALA A 120 -19.87 3.34 30.39
C ALA A 120 -21.38 3.23 30.68
N GLU A 121 -22.01 4.31 31.13
CA GLU A 121 -23.46 4.42 31.33
C GLU A 121 -24.23 4.29 30.01
N LYS A 122 -23.84 5.06 28.97
CA LYS A 122 -24.47 5.06 27.64
C LYS A 122 -24.52 3.68 27.00
N TYR A 123 -23.42 2.91 27.10
CA TYR A 123 -23.36 1.56 26.56
C TYR A 123 -23.83 0.48 27.54
N GLY A 124 -24.28 0.86 28.75
CA GLY A 124 -24.85 -0.04 29.75
C GLY A 124 -23.84 -1.04 30.31
N CYS A 125 -22.60 -0.60 30.54
CA CYS A 125 -21.51 -1.44 31.07
C CYS A 125 -21.72 -1.77 32.55
N MET A 126 -22.32 -0.86 33.31
CA MET A 126 -22.44 -0.93 34.77
C MET A 126 -23.13 -2.20 35.29
N LYS A 127 -24.02 -2.84 34.51
CA LYS A 127 -24.68 -4.10 34.91
C LYS A 127 -23.74 -5.32 34.98
N TYR A 128 -22.51 -5.21 34.47
CA TYR A 128 -21.46 -6.23 34.59
C TYR A 128 -20.34 -5.81 35.55
N VAL A 129 -20.29 -4.54 35.93
CA VAL A 129 -19.27 -3.99 36.83
C VAL A 129 -19.71 -4.20 38.26
N LYS A 130 -18.96 -5.01 39.00
CA LYS A 130 -19.07 -5.13 40.45
C LYS A 130 -18.00 -4.23 41.09
N LEU A 131 -18.44 -3.05 41.52
CA LEU A 131 -17.64 -2.07 42.28
C LEU A 131 -17.35 -2.59 43.69
N LYS A 132 -16.29 -2.07 44.32
CA LYS A 132 -15.82 -2.47 45.65
C LYS A 132 -15.53 -3.99 45.78
N GLN A 133 -15.21 -4.65 44.67
CA GLN A 133 -14.85 -6.07 44.61
C GLN A 133 -13.43 -6.23 44.06
N GLN A 134 -12.51 -6.75 44.88
CA GLN A 134 -11.11 -6.95 44.51
C GLN A 134 -10.81 -8.42 44.24
N ILE A 135 -10.21 -8.75 43.09
CA ILE A 135 -9.59 -10.06 42.91
C ILE A 135 -8.34 -10.14 43.80
N ILE A 136 -8.24 -11.20 44.59
CA ILE A 136 -7.12 -11.46 45.50
C ILE A 136 -6.36 -12.76 45.18
N GLU A 137 -6.86 -13.58 44.24
CA GLU A 137 -6.18 -14.76 43.73
C GLU A 137 -6.81 -15.18 42.38
N ALA A 138 -5.98 -15.68 41.46
CA ALA A 138 -6.41 -16.35 40.23
C ALA A 138 -5.54 -17.57 39.94
N VAL A 139 -6.14 -18.74 39.74
CA VAL A 139 -5.44 -20.02 39.54
C VAL A 139 -6.01 -20.75 38.32
N TRP A 140 -5.15 -21.18 37.40
CA TRP A 140 -5.54 -22.00 36.27
C TRP A 140 -5.76 -23.47 36.70
N ASP A 141 -6.91 -24.01 36.34
CA ASP A 141 -7.28 -25.43 36.51
C ASP A 141 -7.25 -26.11 35.14
N ASP A 142 -6.18 -26.86 34.85
CA ASP A 142 -6.03 -27.61 33.59
C ASP A 142 -7.14 -28.66 33.40
N SER A 143 -7.67 -29.26 34.48
CA SER A 143 -8.70 -30.29 34.40
C SER A 143 -10.04 -29.75 33.92
N LYS A 144 -10.35 -28.50 34.28
CA LYS A 144 -11.54 -27.76 33.81
C LYS A 144 -11.28 -26.89 32.59
N SER A 145 -10.01 -26.58 32.29
CA SER A 145 -9.60 -25.51 31.38
C SER A 145 -10.28 -24.16 31.73
N LYS A 146 -10.19 -23.77 33.02
CA LYS A 146 -10.79 -22.55 33.56
C LYS A 146 -9.87 -21.88 34.59
N TRP A 147 -10.01 -20.57 34.72
CA TRP A 147 -9.48 -19.80 35.86
C TRP A 147 -10.43 -19.89 37.05
N GLN A 148 -9.92 -20.29 38.21
CA GLN A 148 -10.57 -20.20 39.51
C GLN A 148 -10.12 -18.91 40.19
N LEU A 149 -11.07 -18.13 40.73
CA LEU A 149 -10.84 -16.78 41.25
C LEU A 149 -11.28 -16.67 42.71
N LYS A 150 -10.54 -15.90 43.52
CA LYS A 150 -11.02 -15.42 44.83
C LYS A 150 -11.30 -13.92 44.74
N VAL A 151 -12.51 -13.54 45.14
CA VAL A 151 -13.00 -12.16 45.15
C VAL A 151 -13.21 -11.74 46.59
N GLN A 152 -12.67 -10.57 46.96
CA GLN A 152 -12.93 -9.91 48.24
C GLN A 152 -13.89 -8.73 48.04
N ASP A 153 -14.98 -8.71 48.78
CA ASP A 153 -15.84 -7.55 48.94
C ASP A 153 -15.20 -6.57 49.94
N ILE A 154 -14.89 -5.35 49.50
CA ILE A 154 -14.15 -4.36 50.30
C ILE A 154 -15.03 -3.70 51.37
N GLN A 155 -16.37 -3.72 51.22
CA GLN A 155 -17.29 -3.11 52.19
C GLN A 155 -17.50 -4.02 53.41
N THR A 156 -17.59 -5.32 53.17
CA THR A 156 -17.88 -6.35 54.18
C THR A 156 -16.63 -7.10 54.64
N GLY A 157 -15.54 -7.06 53.86
CA GLY A 157 -14.34 -7.87 54.06
C GLY A 157 -14.49 -9.34 53.66
N SER A 158 -15.69 -9.77 53.23
CA SER A 158 -15.99 -11.16 52.91
C SER A 158 -15.28 -11.63 51.62
N VAL A 159 -14.97 -12.92 51.55
CA VAL A 159 -14.29 -13.53 50.40
C VAL A 159 -15.15 -14.67 49.84
N TYR A 160 -15.34 -14.69 48.52
CA TYR A 160 -16.05 -15.76 47.80
C TYR A 160 -15.27 -16.21 46.55
N SER A 161 -15.68 -17.34 45.98
CA SER A 161 -15.08 -17.90 44.77
C SER A 161 -15.93 -17.63 43.52
N ASP A 162 -15.26 -17.44 42.39
CA ASP A 162 -15.83 -17.34 41.04
C ASP A 162 -14.96 -18.16 40.09
N GLU A 163 -15.43 -18.49 38.89
CA GLU A 163 -14.61 -19.11 37.85
C GLU A 163 -14.93 -18.55 36.47
N CYS A 164 -13.98 -18.58 35.54
CA CYS A 164 -14.18 -18.14 34.16
C CYS A 164 -13.36 -18.97 33.17
N ASN A 165 -13.75 -18.94 31.89
CA ASN A 165 -12.95 -19.54 30.83
C ASN A 165 -11.76 -18.66 30.46
N ILE A 166 -11.97 -17.35 30.43
CA ILE A 166 -10.99 -16.34 29.97
C ILE A 166 -10.86 -15.26 31.04
N LEU A 167 -9.62 -14.88 31.33
CA LEU A 167 -9.26 -13.87 32.34
C LEU A 167 -8.48 -12.73 31.67
N ILE A 168 -8.97 -11.50 31.83
CA ILE A 168 -8.34 -10.31 31.26
C ILE A 168 -7.94 -9.36 32.37
N SER A 169 -6.63 -9.13 32.52
CA SER A 169 -6.11 -8.11 33.41
C SER A 169 -6.20 -6.74 32.74
N ALA A 170 -7.09 -5.88 33.25
CA ALA A 170 -7.23 -4.48 32.87
C ALA A 170 -6.84 -3.53 34.04
N THR A 171 -5.96 -4.01 34.93
CA THR A 171 -5.60 -3.31 36.18
C THR A 171 -4.75 -2.06 35.95
N GLY A 172 -4.18 -1.89 34.76
CA GLY A 172 -3.26 -0.79 34.41
C GLY A 172 -1.85 -0.97 35.00
N ALA A 173 -0.90 -0.22 34.42
CA ALA A 173 0.53 -0.28 34.79
C ALA A 173 0.97 0.82 35.79
N LEU A 174 0.14 1.86 36.01
CA LEU A 174 0.49 3.08 36.76
C LEU A 174 -0.61 3.43 37.79
N ASN A 175 -0.87 2.53 38.73
CA ASN A 175 -1.81 2.72 39.85
C ASN A 175 -1.21 2.39 41.22
N SER A 176 -0.41 1.33 41.32
CA SER A 176 0.26 0.93 42.56
C SER A 176 1.36 1.92 42.91
N TRP A 177 1.27 2.51 44.09
CA TRP A 177 2.23 3.48 44.61
C TRP A 177 2.68 3.10 46.02
N LYS A 178 3.78 3.69 46.48
CA LYS A 178 4.28 3.57 47.85
C LYS A 178 4.93 4.88 48.28
N TRP A 179 5.00 5.10 49.60
CA TRP A 179 5.79 6.20 50.14
C TRP A 179 7.27 6.08 49.71
N PRO A 180 7.95 7.20 49.43
CA PRO A 180 9.38 7.17 49.16
C PRO A 180 10.15 6.77 50.42
N ASP A 181 11.21 6.00 50.22
CA ASP A 181 12.11 5.57 51.29
C ASP A 181 13.00 6.76 51.71
N ILE A 182 12.47 7.57 52.63
CA ILE A 182 13.14 8.74 53.22
C ILE A 182 13.09 8.57 54.74
N PRO A 183 14.24 8.56 55.45
CA PRO A 183 14.26 8.46 56.91
C PRO A 183 13.41 9.55 57.57
N GLY A 184 12.58 9.18 58.54
CA GLY A 184 11.73 10.10 59.30
C GLY A 184 10.51 10.66 58.55
N LEU A 185 10.18 10.21 57.33
CA LEU A 185 9.03 10.71 56.57
C LEU A 185 7.69 10.68 57.34
N HIS A 186 7.51 9.66 58.18
CA HIS A 186 6.29 9.49 58.99
C HIS A 186 6.38 10.17 60.38
N ASP A 187 7.51 10.78 60.73
CA ASP A 187 7.66 11.55 61.98
C ASP A 187 7.10 12.97 61.83
N PHE A 188 7.02 13.46 60.59
CA PHE A 188 6.48 14.77 60.19
C PHE A 188 5.09 15.05 60.79
N LYS A 189 4.93 16.22 61.41
CA LYS A 189 3.67 16.63 62.08
C LYS A 189 2.76 17.47 61.20
N GLY A 190 3.25 17.98 60.07
CA GLY A 190 2.44 18.60 59.04
C GLY A 190 1.65 17.57 58.21
N LYS A 191 1.00 18.03 57.14
CA LYS A 191 0.21 17.16 56.25
C LYS A 191 1.13 16.41 55.29
N LEU A 192 1.22 15.09 55.45
CA LEU A 192 1.85 14.20 54.46
C LEU A 192 0.83 13.78 53.38
N GLN A 193 1.17 13.95 52.09
CA GLN A 193 0.35 13.56 50.94
C GLN A 193 1.17 12.81 49.88
N HIS A 194 0.53 11.90 49.14
CA HIS A 194 1.10 11.29 47.93
C HIS A 194 0.20 11.62 46.73
N SER A 195 0.77 11.90 45.55
CA SER A 195 -0.03 12.31 44.38
C SER A 195 -1.13 11.29 44.03
N ALA A 196 -0.79 10.00 44.04
CA ALA A 196 -1.71 8.89 43.76
C ALA A 196 -2.73 8.55 44.88
N ARG A 197 -2.73 9.29 46.00
CA ARG A 197 -3.77 9.22 47.04
C ARG A 197 -3.87 10.59 47.72
N TRP A 198 -4.32 11.56 46.94
CA TRP A 198 -4.51 12.94 47.37
C TRP A 198 -5.72 13.05 48.32
N ASP A 199 -5.60 13.87 49.36
CA ASP A 199 -6.70 14.21 50.26
C ASP A 199 -7.31 15.56 49.87
N GLU A 200 -8.43 15.52 49.18
CA GLU A 200 -9.17 16.70 48.72
C GLU A 200 -9.81 17.50 49.87
N SER A 201 -9.89 16.96 51.09
CA SER A 201 -10.46 17.67 52.25
C SER A 201 -9.48 18.63 52.94
N TYR A 202 -8.18 18.55 52.61
CA TYR A 202 -7.15 19.35 53.26
C TYR A 202 -6.91 20.70 52.54
N ASP A 203 -7.20 21.81 53.21
CA ASP A 203 -6.87 23.13 52.72
C ASP A 203 -5.38 23.48 52.95
N TYR A 204 -4.68 23.72 51.84
CA TYR A 204 -3.27 24.11 51.79
C TYR A 204 -3.08 25.62 51.52
N THR A 205 -4.14 26.42 51.62
CA THR A 205 -4.09 27.88 51.43
C THR A 205 -3.21 28.55 52.49
N GLY A 206 -2.33 29.46 52.06
CA GLY A 206 -1.37 30.16 52.93
C GLY A 206 -0.25 29.30 53.52
N LYS A 207 -0.13 28.03 53.12
CA LYS A 207 0.85 27.08 53.68
C LYS A 207 2.21 27.11 52.99
N ARG A 208 3.26 26.65 53.70
CA ARG A 208 4.56 26.28 53.13
C ARG A 208 4.51 24.83 52.65
N ALA A 209 4.70 24.60 51.36
CA ALA A 209 4.62 23.28 50.74
C ALA A 209 6.01 22.76 50.34
N ALA A 210 6.29 21.49 50.58
CA ALA A 210 7.41 20.78 49.98
C ALA A 210 6.89 19.82 48.90
N VAL A 211 7.37 19.90 47.66
CA VAL A 211 6.97 19.00 46.57
C VAL A 211 8.15 18.17 46.11
N ILE A 212 8.15 16.88 46.44
CA ILE A 212 9.25 15.94 46.15
C ILE A 212 9.02 15.24 44.81
N GLY A 213 9.89 15.52 43.84
CA GLY A 213 9.95 14.84 42.54
C GLY A 213 9.30 15.62 41.41
N ASN A 214 9.97 15.67 40.26
CA ASN A 214 9.60 16.40 39.04
C ASN A 214 9.22 15.46 37.87
N GLY A 215 8.56 14.33 38.17
CA GLY A 215 7.82 13.58 37.17
C GLY A 215 6.53 14.31 36.77
N SER A 216 5.72 13.74 35.88
CA SER A 216 4.50 14.39 35.36
C SER A 216 3.54 14.86 36.46
N SER A 217 3.42 14.14 37.59
CA SER A 217 2.65 14.60 38.75
C SER A 217 3.25 15.85 39.39
N GLY A 218 4.56 15.91 39.63
CA GLY A 218 5.21 17.10 40.22
C GLY A 218 5.13 18.31 39.30
N ILE A 219 5.32 18.08 37.99
CA ILE A 219 5.18 19.09 36.93
C ILE A 219 3.78 19.73 36.92
N GLN A 220 2.74 18.98 37.29
CA GLN A 220 1.35 19.47 37.39
C GLN A 220 1.02 20.06 38.77
N ILE A 221 1.53 19.46 39.85
CA ILE A 221 1.24 19.87 41.24
C ILE A 221 1.82 21.25 41.55
N VAL A 222 3.05 21.54 41.16
CA VAL A 222 3.72 22.83 41.47
C VAL A 222 2.89 24.02 40.97
N PRO A 223 2.56 24.16 39.66
CA PRO A 223 1.70 25.23 39.18
C PRO A 223 0.25 25.12 39.71
N GLY A 224 -0.25 23.91 39.99
CA GLY A 224 -1.58 23.71 40.59
C GLY A 224 -1.71 24.17 42.05
N MET A 225 -0.62 24.21 42.81
CA MET A 225 -0.58 24.67 44.21
C MET A 225 -0.19 26.15 44.34
N LEU A 226 0.68 26.66 43.47
CA LEU A 226 1.28 28.00 43.52
C LEU A 226 0.30 29.16 43.81
N PRO A 227 -0.93 29.22 43.24
CA PRO A 227 -1.86 30.32 43.51
C PRO A 227 -2.35 30.40 44.96
N LYS A 228 -2.36 29.29 45.70
CA LYS A 228 -2.95 29.21 47.06
C LYS A 228 -1.91 29.21 48.18
N VAL A 229 -0.73 28.62 47.94
CA VAL A 229 0.33 28.50 48.95
C VAL A 229 1.05 29.83 49.21
N ALA A 230 1.68 29.91 50.38
CA ALA A 230 2.61 30.99 50.70
C ALA A 230 4.00 30.75 50.06
N HIS A 231 4.46 29.50 50.02
CA HIS A 231 5.79 29.11 49.52
C HIS A 231 5.80 27.66 49.01
N ILE A 232 6.66 27.33 48.04
CA ILE A 232 6.95 25.97 47.56
C ILE A 232 8.46 25.71 47.54
N ASP A 233 8.90 24.73 48.32
CA ASP A 233 10.21 24.10 48.20
C ASP A 233 10.07 22.90 47.24
N HIS A 234 10.58 23.02 45.99
CA HIS A 234 10.46 21.97 44.98
C HIS A 234 11.75 21.16 44.83
N TYR A 235 11.72 19.89 45.24
CA TYR A 235 12.89 19.02 45.30
C TYR A 235 13.08 18.24 43.99
N ILE A 236 14.10 18.61 43.22
CA ILE A 236 14.43 18.04 41.90
C ILE A 236 15.67 17.15 42.00
N ARG A 237 15.45 15.83 42.05
CA ARG A 237 16.55 14.84 42.03
C ARG A 237 17.14 14.61 40.63
N GLY A 238 16.35 14.76 39.58
CA GLY A 238 16.74 14.39 38.22
C GLY A 238 16.29 15.41 37.20
N ARG A 239 17.22 15.84 36.36
CA ARG A 239 16.95 16.76 35.23
C ARG A 239 15.93 16.13 34.27
N THR A 240 15.03 16.92 33.70
CA THR A 240 13.95 16.45 32.81
C THR A 240 13.73 17.45 31.67
N TRP A 241 13.59 16.94 30.45
CA TRP A 241 13.19 17.72 29.27
C TRP A 241 11.69 18.03 29.32
N LEU A 242 11.32 19.30 29.18
CA LEU A 242 9.94 19.73 28.97
C LEU A 242 9.75 19.98 27.47
N SER A 243 8.74 19.36 26.87
CA SER A 243 8.51 19.53 25.44
C SER A 243 7.87 20.89 25.12
N PRO A 244 8.03 21.41 23.90
CA PRO A 244 7.06 22.34 23.36
C PRO A 244 5.65 21.73 23.45
N THR A 245 4.63 22.58 23.51
CA THR A 245 3.24 22.12 23.48
C THR A 245 2.95 21.34 22.20
N PHE A 246 2.33 20.16 22.33
CA PHE A 246 1.85 19.40 21.17
C PHE A 246 0.80 20.18 20.37
N ALA A 247 0.73 19.90 19.07
CA ALA A 247 -0.10 20.62 18.11
C ALA A 247 0.12 22.15 18.13
N ARG A 248 1.38 22.61 18.20
CA ARG A 248 1.77 24.02 18.38
C ARG A 248 1.07 24.99 17.41
N GLN A 249 0.77 24.56 16.19
CA GLN A 249 -0.02 25.32 15.22
C GLN A 249 -1.39 25.79 15.75
N GLN A 250 -2.02 25.08 16.68
CA GLN A 250 -3.28 25.50 17.30
C GLN A 250 -3.08 26.62 18.34
N LEU A 251 -1.90 26.71 18.97
CA LEU A 251 -1.52 27.87 19.80
C LEU A 251 -1.16 29.08 18.94
N ASP A 252 -0.42 28.88 17.85
CA ASP A 252 0.01 29.97 16.98
C ASP A 252 -1.21 30.64 16.30
N LYS A 253 -2.22 29.84 15.90
CA LYS A 253 -3.54 30.35 15.45
C LYS A 253 -4.28 31.20 16.49
N ARG A 254 -3.94 31.10 17.78
CA ARG A 254 -4.58 31.81 18.90
C ARG A 254 -3.75 32.99 19.43
N GLY A 255 -2.83 33.52 18.63
CA GLY A 255 -1.99 34.67 19.00
C GLY A 255 -0.69 34.31 19.72
N GLY A 256 -0.40 33.03 19.92
CA GLY A 256 0.99 32.54 20.04
C GLY A 256 1.80 32.93 21.27
N ALA A 257 1.22 33.43 22.37
CA ALA A 257 1.95 33.78 23.59
C ALA A 257 1.33 33.25 24.91
N GLU A 258 2.21 33.02 25.89
CA GLU A 258 1.96 32.69 27.31
C GLU A 258 1.25 31.37 27.66
N LEU A 259 0.03 31.09 27.18
CA LEU A 259 -0.76 29.95 27.66
C LEU A 259 -0.53 28.65 26.85
N GLU A 260 0.21 27.69 27.42
CA GLU A 260 0.39 26.36 26.83
C GLU A 260 -0.84 25.42 26.97
N ASN A 261 -1.82 25.80 27.78
CA ASN A 261 -3.15 25.16 27.82
C ASN A 261 -4.21 26.26 27.72
N PHE A 262 -5.19 26.09 26.83
CA PHE A 262 -6.23 27.07 26.57
C PHE A 262 -7.62 26.46 26.74
N SER A 263 -8.59 27.30 27.11
CA SER A 263 -10.02 26.95 27.09
C SER A 263 -10.61 27.16 25.70
N PHE A 264 -11.57 26.31 25.33
CA PHE A 264 -12.39 26.52 24.13
C PHE A 264 -13.49 27.54 24.43
N THR A 265 -13.79 28.43 23.47
CA THR A 265 -14.88 29.39 23.66
C THR A 265 -16.24 28.70 23.54
N ALA A 266 -17.30 29.35 24.03
CA ALA A 266 -18.66 28.83 23.90
C ALA A 266 -19.05 28.62 22.42
N GLU A 267 -18.60 29.51 21.54
CA GLU A 267 -18.80 29.45 20.09
C GLU A 267 -18.03 28.28 19.46
N GLU A 268 -16.82 27.96 19.95
CA GLU A 268 -16.04 26.81 19.48
C GLU A 268 -16.68 25.48 19.90
N ILE A 269 -17.09 25.36 21.16
CA ILE A 269 -17.82 24.17 21.67
C ILE A 269 -19.14 24.01 20.92
N GLU A 270 -19.90 25.10 20.73
CA GLU A 270 -21.18 25.06 20.03
C GLU A 270 -21.01 24.76 18.53
N ARG A 271 -19.91 25.20 17.92
CA ARG A 271 -19.49 24.77 16.58
C ARG A 271 -19.17 23.28 16.57
N PHE A 272 -18.40 22.75 17.51
CA PHE A 272 -18.10 21.32 17.57
C PHE A 272 -19.35 20.46 17.79
N LYS A 273 -20.31 20.93 18.60
CA LYS A 273 -21.65 20.34 18.76
C LYS A 273 -22.37 20.23 17.42
N LYS A 274 -22.58 21.36 16.74
CA LYS A 274 -23.35 21.47 15.49
C LYS A 274 -22.65 20.86 14.27
N ASP A 275 -21.33 20.97 14.18
CA ASP A 275 -20.53 20.56 13.01
C ASP A 275 -19.57 19.42 13.37
N HIS A 276 -19.98 18.19 13.07
CA HIS A 276 -19.13 17.00 13.22
C HIS A 276 -17.89 17.04 12.31
N SER A 277 -17.96 17.70 11.15
CA SER A 277 -16.86 17.73 10.18
C SER A 277 -15.72 18.64 10.64
N ALA A 278 -16.03 19.84 11.16
CA ALA A 278 -15.04 20.73 11.77
C ALA A 278 -14.37 20.08 12.99
N TYR A 279 -15.16 19.39 13.82
CA TYR A 279 -14.64 18.67 14.97
C TYR A 279 -13.72 17.50 14.58
N GLN A 280 -14.09 16.68 13.58
CA GLN A 280 -13.22 15.61 13.09
C GLN A 280 -11.95 16.15 12.42
N LYS A 281 -12.04 17.27 11.69
CA LYS A 281 -10.87 17.95 11.13
C LYS A 281 -9.92 18.39 12.24
N PHE A 282 -10.44 19.03 13.28
CA PHE A 282 -9.66 19.46 14.44
C PHE A 282 -8.95 18.29 15.13
N ARG A 283 -9.66 17.16 15.36
CA ARG A 283 -9.05 15.92 15.87
C ARG A 283 -7.93 15.40 14.98
N LYS A 284 -8.17 15.29 13.67
CA LYS A 284 -7.17 14.80 12.70
C LYS A 284 -5.94 15.71 12.60
N GLU A 285 -6.10 17.04 12.71
CA GLU A 285 -4.97 17.99 12.74
C GLU A 285 -4.07 17.78 13.96
N ILE A 286 -4.65 17.47 15.12
CA ILE A 286 -3.90 17.16 16.36
C ILE A 286 -3.24 15.78 16.24
N GLU A 287 -4.01 14.75 15.85
CA GLU A 287 -3.52 13.37 15.77
C GLU A 287 -2.36 13.26 14.77
N LEU A 288 -2.45 13.91 13.61
CA LEU A 288 -1.36 13.95 12.63
C LEU A 288 -0.06 14.46 13.28
N GLN A 289 -0.10 15.58 14.01
CA GLN A 289 1.08 16.14 14.67
C GLN A 289 1.62 15.26 15.80
N LEU A 290 0.75 14.57 16.55
CA LEU A 290 1.16 13.61 17.58
C LEU A 290 1.83 12.35 17.01
N GLN A 291 1.42 11.91 15.82
CA GLN A 291 1.93 10.70 15.18
C GLN A 291 3.17 10.95 14.30
N SER A 292 3.38 12.18 13.80
CA SER A 292 4.53 12.52 12.95
C SER A 292 5.89 12.57 13.67
N VAL A 293 5.95 12.48 15.00
CA VAL A 293 7.21 12.68 15.77
C VAL A 293 8.00 11.39 16.06
N HIS A 294 7.58 10.22 15.57
CA HIS A 294 8.27 8.94 15.85
C HIS A 294 9.77 8.97 15.53
N GLY A 295 10.18 9.68 14.47
CA GLY A 295 11.59 9.80 14.08
C GLY A 295 12.51 10.34 15.19
N VAL A 296 11.98 11.15 16.11
CA VAL A 296 12.74 11.69 17.27
C VAL A 296 13.15 10.60 18.27
N THR A 297 12.47 9.44 18.27
CA THR A 297 12.80 8.32 19.16
C THR A 297 14.00 7.49 18.70
N LEU A 298 14.36 7.57 17.41
CA LEU A 298 15.39 6.76 16.77
C LEU A 298 16.73 7.50 16.78
N LEU A 299 17.82 6.83 17.17
CA LEU A 299 19.13 7.45 17.25
C LEU A 299 19.68 7.78 15.85
N GLY A 300 20.28 8.96 15.71
CA GLY A 300 20.96 9.38 14.48
C GLY A 300 20.05 9.89 13.36
N THR A 301 18.73 9.98 13.58
CA THR A 301 17.83 10.63 12.62
C THR A 301 17.99 12.16 12.65
N PRO A 302 17.74 12.86 11.53
CA PRO A 302 17.71 14.33 11.52
C PRO A 302 16.78 14.94 12.58
N GLU A 303 15.63 14.29 12.82
CA GLU A 303 14.63 14.70 13.80
C GLU A 303 15.16 14.57 15.24
N GLN A 304 15.82 13.46 15.57
CA GLN A 304 16.40 13.24 16.91
C GLN A 304 17.57 14.18 17.19
N ILE A 305 18.43 14.42 16.19
CA ILE A 305 19.56 15.35 16.28
C ILE A 305 19.04 16.80 16.46
N GLY A 306 18.06 17.22 15.64
CA GLY A 306 17.46 18.56 15.72
C GLY A 306 16.65 18.81 16.99
N ALA A 307 16.02 17.78 17.57
CA ALA A 307 15.17 17.91 18.74
C ALA A 307 15.89 18.49 19.97
N ARG A 308 17.20 18.22 20.17
CA ARG A 308 17.93 18.77 21.32
C ARG A 308 17.91 20.30 21.34
N GLU A 309 18.15 20.94 20.20
CA GLU A 309 18.19 22.40 20.11
C GLU A 309 16.80 23.02 20.27
N VAL A 310 15.78 22.43 19.63
CA VAL A 310 14.38 22.89 19.77
C VAL A 310 13.93 22.87 21.23
N PHE A 311 14.23 21.79 21.96
CA PHE A 311 13.88 21.65 23.37
C PHE A 311 14.69 22.60 24.26
N LEU A 312 16.00 22.75 23.99
CA LEU A 312 16.87 23.68 24.70
C LEU A 312 16.38 25.12 24.59
N GLN A 313 16.04 25.57 23.38
CA GLN A 313 15.53 26.92 23.15
C GLN A 313 14.14 27.12 23.78
N ASN A 314 13.26 26.12 23.74
CA ASN A 314 11.98 26.19 24.43
C ASN A 314 12.14 26.36 25.95
N MET A 315 13.01 25.57 26.58
CA MET A 315 13.27 25.67 28.03
C MET A 315 13.94 26.99 28.39
N LYS A 316 14.97 27.44 27.66
CA LYS A 316 15.62 28.76 27.86
C LYS A 316 14.63 29.92 27.78
N ARG A 317 13.74 29.91 26.77
CA ARG A 317 12.70 30.93 26.59
C ARG A 317 11.76 30.99 27.80
N ARG A 318 11.27 29.84 28.28
CA ARG A 318 10.33 29.74 29.42
C ARG A 318 10.98 30.04 30.77
N LEU A 319 12.28 29.79 30.92
CA LEU A 319 13.07 30.09 32.12
C LEU A 319 13.72 31.47 32.11
N SER A 320 13.42 32.33 31.13
CA SER A 320 14.13 33.61 30.90
C SER A 320 14.11 34.61 32.07
N ARG A 321 13.18 34.47 33.01
CA ARG A 321 13.14 35.25 34.27
C ARG A 321 14.20 34.84 35.31
N LYS A 322 14.63 33.57 35.31
CA LYS A 322 15.65 32.98 36.21
C LYS A 322 16.56 32.05 35.37
N PRO A 323 17.37 32.60 34.44
CA PRO A 323 18.11 31.81 33.45
C PRO A 323 19.11 30.82 34.06
N GLU A 324 19.61 31.09 35.27
CA GLU A 324 20.48 30.21 36.06
C GLU A 324 19.86 28.83 36.33
N LEU A 325 18.52 28.71 36.37
CA LEU A 325 17.83 27.43 36.51
C LEU A 325 18.11 26.48 35.34
N CYS A 326 18.52 27.00 34.16
CA CYS A 326 18.90 26.17 33.03
C CYS A 326 20.05 25.20 33.36
N GLU A 327 21.04 25.64 34.15
CA GLU A 327 22.20 24.82 34.51
C GLU A 327 21.80 23.59 35.34
N ASN A 328 20.76 23.73 36.15
CA ASN A 328 20.21 22.69 37.03
C ASN A 328 19.16 21.81 36.35
N LEU A 329 18.41 22.33 35.37
CA LEU A 329 17.27 21.64 34.75
C LEU A 329 17.59 20.92 33.44
N ILE A 330 18.57 21.37 32.65
CA ILE A 330 18.87 20.80 31.32
C ILE A 330 19.56 19.43 31.45
N PRO A 331 18.99 18.34 30.89
CA PRO A 331 19.61 17.02 30.93
C PRO A 331 20.84 16.86 30.01
N SER A 332 21.71 15.93 30.41
CA SER A 332 22.80 15.41 29.57
C SER A 332 22.25 14.52 28.44
N PHE A 333 21.38 13.56 28.79
CA PHE A 333 20.73 12.61 27.88
C PHE A 333 19.81 13.29 26.84
N PRO A 334 19.53 12.67 25.67
CA PRO A 334 18.70 13.26 24.63
C PRO A 334 17.22 13.43 25.03
N PRO A 335 16.47 14.33 24.37
CA PRO A 335 15.01 14.39 24.48
C PRO A 335 14.34 13.03 24.23
N VAL A 336 13.11 12.89 24.71
CA VAL A 336 12.25 11.69 24.54
C VAL A 336 12.72 10.41 25.26
N CYS A 337 13.93 10.33 25.82
CA CYS A 337 14.35 9.18 26.68
C CYS A 337 13.40 8.94 27.89
N ARG A 338 12.64 9.97 28.30
CA ARG A 338 11.44 9.87 29.15
C ARG A 338 10.22 10.36 28.39
N ARG A 339 9.02 9.94 28.82
CA ARG A 339 7.75 10.45 28.28
C ARG A 339 7.75 11.97 28.27
N LEU A 340 7.49 12.53 27.10
CA LEU A 340 7.38 13.98 26.95
C LEU A 340 6.18 14.51 27.73
N THR A 341 6.39 15.57 28.49
CA THR A 341 5.31 16.32 29.14
C THR A 341 5.51 17.79 28.79
N PRO A 342 4.51 18.49 28.21
CA PRO A 342 4.62 19.92 27.93
C PRO A 342 4.73 20.77 29.21
N GLY A 343 4.03 20.34 30.26
CA GLY A 343 4.00 21.01 31.57
C GLY A 343 3.55 22.47 31.50
N PRO A 344 2.29 22.76 31.10
CA PRO A 344 1.78 24.13 31.05
C PRO A 344 1.95 24.86 32.39
N GLY A 345 2.60 26.03 32.35
CA GLY A 345 2.87 26.85 33.54
C GLY A 345 3.96 26.33 34.48
N TYR A 346 4.52 25.13 34.26
CA TYR A 346 5.51 24.55 35.19
C TYR A 346 6.83 25.32 35.20
N LEU A 347 7.45 25.56 34.04
CA LEU A 347 8.73 26.28 34.00
C LEU A 347 8.57 27.73 34.46
N GLU A 348 7.44 28.35 34.16
CA GLU A 348 7.07 29.68 34.63
C GLU A 348 6.94 29.70 36.16
N ALA A 349 6.29 28.70 36.76
CA ALA A 349 6.17 28.55 38.21
C ALA A 349 7.54 28.38 38.90
N LEU A 350 8.52 27.72 38.27
CA LEU A 350 9.89 27.66 38.82
C LEU A 350 10.59 29.04 38.83
N THR A 351 10.11 30.00 38.04
CA THR A 351 10.65 31.39 38.03
C THR A 351 9.91 32.34 38.97
N ASP A 352 8.85 31.88 39.64
CA ASP A 352 8.11 32.66 40.63
C ASP A 352 8.94 32.89 41.91
N ASP A 353 8.62 33.93 42.67
CA ASP A 353 9.36 34.29 43.88
C ASP A 353 8.90 33.50 45.12
N LYS A 354 7.78 32.78 45.02
CA LYS A 354 7.33 31.80 46.02
C LYS A 354 7.93 30.41 45.85
N VAL A 355 8.80 30.17 44.85
CA VAL A 355 9.25 28.82 44.50
C VAL A 355 10.77 28.72 44.53
N ASP A 356 11.28 27.89 45.44
CA ASP A 356 12.69 27.51 45.53
C ASP A 356 12.92 26.16 44.87
N VAL A 357 13.91 26.09 43.96
CA VAL A 357 14.30 24.86 43.26
C VAL A 357 15.46 24.20 43.99
N ILE A 358 15.18 23.15 44.75
CA ILE A 358 16.17 22.47 45.59
C ILE A 358 16.71 21.24 44.86
N THR A 359 18.00 21.26 44.53
CA THR A 359 18.73 20.13 43.94
C THR A 359 19.53 19.33 44.97
N SER A 360 19.74 19.89 46.17
CA SER A 360 20.39 19.22 47.30
C SER A 360 19.63 17.95 47.71
N LYS A 361 20.38 16.86 47.93
CA LYS A 361 19.80 15.55 48.28
C LYS A 361 19.12 15.63 49.66
N ILE A 362 17.87 15.16 49.75
CA ILE A 362 17.18 14.96 51.03
C ILE A 362 17.92 13.88 51.84
N VAL A 363 18.24 14.18 53.10
CA VAL A 363 18.89 13.28 54.06
C VAL A 363 17.84 12.60 54.94
N LYS A 364 16.94 13.39 55.53
CA LYS A 364 15.82 12.92 56.35
C LYS A 364 14.70 13.97 56.41
N VAL A 365 13.56 13.56 56.94
CA VAL A 365 12.47 14.43 57.39
C VAL A 365 12.45 14.37 58.93
N ASP A 366 12.04 15.46 59.58
CA ASP A 366 11.78 15.49 61.02
C ASP A 366 10.34 15.97 61.32
N ALA A 367 10.06 16.33 62.56
CA ALA A 367 8.72 16.76 62.98
C ALA A 367 8.23 18.04 62.24
N GLU A 368 9.15 18.90 61.79
CA GLU A 368 8.86 20.27 61.33
C GLU A 368 9.19 20.50 59.85
N GLY A 369 10.06 19.68 59.25
CA GLY A 369 10.49 19.91 57.87
C GLY A 369 11.45 18.87 57.30
N ILE A 370 12.09 19.27 56.20
CA ILE A 370 13.04 18.44 55.44
C ILE A 370 14.47 18.92 55.74
N ILE A 371 15.40 17.97 55.91
CA ILE A 371 16.84 18.26 56.02
C ILE A 371 17.58 17.77 54.78
N THR A 372 18.35 18.66 54.17
CA THR A 372 19.14 18.42 52.96
C THR A 372 20.63 18.22 53.25
N ALA A 373 21.35 17.67 52.27
CA ALA A 373 22.76 17.27 52.42
C ALA A 373 23.77 18.42 52.53
N ASP A 374 23.33 19.66 52.23
CA ASP A 374 24.04 20.91 52.49
C ASP A 374 23.86 21.41 53.94
N GLY A 375 23.09 20.70 54.76
CA GLY A 375 22.85 21.02 56.17
C GLY A 375 21.69 21.99 56.41
N GLN A 376 20.95 22.40 55.36
CA GLN A 376 19.79 23.26 55.53
C GLN A 376 18.58 22.48 56.07
N HIS A 377 17.73 23.17 56.84
CA HIS A 377 16.42 22.70 57.30
C HIS A 377 15.35 23.57 56.63
N HIS A 378 14.31 22.91 56.13
CA HIS A 378 13.24 23.50 55.33
C HIS A 378 11.89 23.32 56.04
N PRO A 379 11.48 24.26 56.91
CA PRO A 379 10.21 24.20 57.63
C PRO A 379 9.02 24.15 56.66
N THR A 380 8.14 23.17 56.86
CA THR A 380 7.10 22.79 55.90
C THR A 380 5.78 22.49 56.63
N ASP A 381 4.65 23.01 56.13
CA ASP A 381 3.31 22.66 56.62
C ASP A 381 2.73 21.41 55.92
N VAL A 382 3.02 21.24 54.63
CA VAL A 382 2.50 20.15 53.78
C VAL A 382 3.59 19.55 52.90
N LEU A 383 3.82 18.24 53.02
CA LEU A 383 4.83 17.49 52.27
C LEU A 383 4.13 16.61 51.24
N VAL A 384 4.38 16.88 49.97
CA VAL A 384 3.80 16.17 48.82
C VAL A 384 4.84 15.28 48.16
N CYS A 385 4.61 13.96 48.24
CA CYS A 385 5.38 12.97 47.49
C CYS A 385 4.78 12.79 46.09
N ALA A 386 5.40 13.42 45.08
CA ALA A 386 5.08 13.24 43.65
C ALA A 386 5.99 12.15 43.04
N THR A 387 6.16 11.04 43.76
CA THR A 387 7.26 10.08 43.59
C THR A 387 6.99 8.92 42.62
N GLY A 388 5.79 8.89 42.03
CA GLY A 388 5.42 7.95 40.96
C GLY A 388 4.83 6.63 41.46
N PHE A 389 5.01 5.59 40.65
CA PHE A 389 4.36 4.28 40.79
C PHE A 389 5.38 3.14 40.77
N ASP A 390 4.97 1.97 41.25
CA ASP A 390 5.72 0.72 41.10
C ASP A 390 5.56 0.17 39.67
N THR A 391 6.66 0.25 38.91
CA THR A 391 6.74 -0.12 37.49
C THR A 391 7.48 -1.43 37.23
N THR A 392 7.54 -2.31 38.24
CA THR A 392 8.10 -3.68 38.12
C THR A 392 7.28 -4.63 37.25
N PHE A 393 6.02 -4.27 36.94
CA PHE A 393 5.00 -5.15 36.36
C PHE A 393 4.66 -6.40 37.21
N THR A 394 5.20 -6.54 38.43
CA THR A 394 4.86 -7.66 39.31
C THR A 394 3.35 -7.69 39.61
N PRO A 395 2.67 -8.84 39.44
CA PRO A 395 1.25 -9.00 39.75
C PRO A 395 0.92 -8.59 41.19
N ARG A 396 -0.24 -7.96 41.39
CA ARG A 396 -0.65 -7.40 42.70
C ARG A 396 -1.28 -8.43 43.64
N PHE A 397 -1.57 -9.61 43.11
CA PHE A 397 -2.10 -10.79 43.79
C PHE A 397 -1.59 -12.04 43.05
N PRO A 398 -1.63 -13.25 43.64
CA PRO A 398 -1.18 -14.45 42.96
C PRO A 398 -2.02 -14.74 41.71
N ILE A 399 -1.36 -14.72 40.55
CA ILE A 399 -1.86 -15.25 39.28
C ILE A 399 -1.03 -16.50 39.00
N ILE A 400 -1.65 -17.67 39.00
CA ILE A 400 -0.96 -18.97 38.98
C ILE A 400 -1.37 -19.72 37.71
N GLY A 401 -0.42 -19.96 36.82
CA GLY A 401 -0.62 -20.65 35.55
C GLY A 401 -0.42 -22.16 35.66
N ARG A 402 -0.10 -22.80 34.53
CA ARG A 402 0.17 -24.23 34.44
C ARG A 402 1.29 -24.66 35.41
N ASN A 403 1.19 -25.89 35.91
CA ASN A 403 2.18 -26.50 36.82
C ASN A 403 2.43 -25.71 38.12
N GLY A 404 1.50 -24.84 38.55
CA GLY A 404 1.63 -24.05 39.77
C GLY A 404 2.61 -22.87 39.68
N VAL A 405 3.08 -22.51 38.48
CA VAL A 405 4.00 -21.39 38.29
C VAL A 405 3.27 -20.06 38.48
N THR A 406 3.75 -19.21 39.38
CA THR A 406 3.17 -17.86 39.55
C THR A 406 3.68 -16.91 38.47
N LEU A 407 2.85 -15.96 38.04
CA LEU A 407 3.24 -14.93 37.09
C LEU A 407 4.32 -13.99 37.66
N ALA A 408 4.36 -13.83 39.00
CA ALA A 408 5.42 -13.11 39.68
C ALA A 408 6.79 -13.83 39.53
N ASP A 409 6.81 -15.16 39.63
CA ASP A 409 8.04 -15.95 39.40
C ASP A 409 8.44 -15.94 37.92
N ARG A 410 7.47 -16.10 36.99
CA ARG A 410 7.69 -16.03 35.54
C ARG A 410 8.31 -14.69 35.10
N TRP A 411 7.99 -13.60 35.79
CA TRP A 411 8.48 -12.25 35.51
C TRP A 411 9.60 -11.76 36.45
N GLN A 412 10.04 -12.59 37.42
CA GLN A 412 10.97 -12.19 38.49
C GLN A 412 12.28 -11.55 37.98
N LYS A 413 12.83 -12.06 36.87
CA LYS A 413 14.06 -11.53 36.25
C LYS A 413 13.76 -10.42 35.24
N THR A 414 12.81 -10.65 34.35
CA THR A 414 12.28 -9.64 33.44
C THR A 414 10.82 -9.97 33.16
N PRO A 415 9.91 -8.98 33.16
CA PRO A 415 8.57 -9.17 32.64
C PRO A 415 8.59 -9.32 31.12
N GLU A 416 8.08 -10.45 30.62
CA GLU A 416 8.12 -10.85 29.20
C GLU A 416 6.72 -11.26 28.74
N THR A 417 6.39 -10.90 27.51
CA THR A 417 5.08 -11.11 26.88
C THR A 417 5.25 -11.48 25.42
N TYR A 418 4.18 -11.96 24.81
CA TYR A 418 4.00 -11.90 23.36
C TYR A 418 3.12 -10.70 23.01
N LEU A 419 3.67 -9.78 22.19
CA LEU A 419 3.01 -8.56 21.72
C LEU A 419 2.42 -7.66 22.84
N SER A 420 2.91 -7.76 24.07
CA SER A 420 2.33 -7.13 25.29
C SER A 420 1.00 -7.73 25.78
N LEU A 421 0.50 -8.77 25.13
CA LEU A 421 -0.86 -9.28 25.27
C LEU A 421 -0.99 -10.54 26.14
N ALA A 422 -0.05 -11.48 25.98
CA ALA A 422 -0.16 -12.85 26.51
C ALA A 422 1.19 -13.35 27.06
N VAL A 423 1.16 -14.42 27.87
CA VAL A 423 2.34 -15.00 28.53
C VAL A 423 2.34 -16.52 28.38
N ASP A 424 3.50 -17.11 28.09
CA ASP A 424 3.65 -18.57 27.97
C ASP A 424 3.40 -19.27 29.32
N GLY A 425 2.62 -20.35 29.29
CA GLY A 425 2.21 -21.08 30.50
C GLY A 425 0.98 -20.53 31.22
N PHE A 426 0.34 -19.46 30.72
CA PHE A 426 -0.88 -18.86 31.27
C PHE A 426 -2.02 -18.92 30.23
N PRO A 427 -2.71 -20.07 30.08
CA PRO A 427 -3.73 -20.25 29.05
C PRO A 427 -4.93 -19.33 29.29
N ASN A 428 -5.56 -18.84 28.21
CA ASN A 428 -6.74 -17.96 28.26
C ASN A 428 -6.56 -16.68 29.11
N TYR A 429 -5.32 -16.31 29.45
CA TYR A 429 -5.01 -15.09 30.20
C TYR A 429 -4.44 -14.03 29.25
N PHE A 430 -5.07 -12.87 29.28
CA PHE A 430 -4.66 -11.71 28.50
C PHE A 430 -4.45 -10.50 29.43
N VAL A 431 -3.56 -9.58 29.04
CA VAL A 431 -3.28 -8.35 29.80
C VAL A 431 -3.36 -7.12 28.89
N CYS A 432 -4.23 -6.18 29.26
CA CYS A 432 -4.19 -4.82 28.71
C CYS A 432 -3.06 -4.03 29.37
N LEU A 433 -2.35 -3.21 28.58
CA LEU A 433 -1.24 -2.40 29.05
C LEU A 433 -0.16 -3.22 29.78
N GLY A 434 0.13 -4.42 29.25
CA GLY A 434 1.17 -5.30 29.77
C GLY A 434 2.59 -4.77 29.59
N PRO A 435 3.61 -5.56 29.99
CA PRO A 435 4.99 -5.32 29.62
C PRO A 435 5.13 -5.12 28.11
N ASN A 436 5.82 -4.05 27.73
CA ASN A 436 5.98 -3.51 26.36
C ASN A 436 4.72 -2.90 25.70
N ALA A 437 3.67 -2.53 26.45
CA ALA A 437 2.47 -1.88 25.89
C ALA A 437 2.43 -0.34 25.93
N ALA A 438 3.36 0.33 26.60
CA ALA A 438 3.35 1.80 26.70
C ALA A 438 3.93 2.45 25.44
N LEU A 439 3.55 3.71 25.16
CA LEU A 439 4.07 4.46 24.00
C LEU A 439 5.00 5.58 24.43
N GLY A 440 6.11 5.74 23.69
CA GLY A 440 7.07 6.83 23.87
C GLY A 440 6.52 8.17 23.39
N GLU A 441 5.77 8.13 22.30
CA GLU A 441 5.09 9.22 21.62
C GLU A 441 3.65 8.83 21.21
N GLY A 442 2.84 9.80 20.81
CA GLY A 442 1.46 9.54 20.36
C GLY A 442 0.49 9.13 21.48
N ASN A 443 -0.65 8.58 21.07
CA ASN A 443 -1.83 8.37 21.90
C ASN A 443 -2.02 6.90 22.32
N LEU A 444 -1.93 6.62 23.62
CA LEU A 444 -2.03 5.27 24.19
C LEU A 444 -3.39 4.59 23.96
N LEU A 445 -4.47 5.37 23.79
CA LEU A 445 -5.81 4.81 23.58
C LEU A 445 -5.93 4.01 22.27
N LEU A 446 -5.14 4.36 21.25
CA LEU A 446 -5.09 3.61 19.99
C LEU A 446 -4.58 2.18 20.20
N LEU A 447 -3.62 2.02 21.11
CA LEU A 447 -3.10 0.70 21.49
C LEU A 447 -4.14 -0.04 22.34
N ILE A 448 -4.71 0.58 23.37
CA ILE A 448 -5.75 -0.04 24.23
C ILE A 448 -6.93 -0.58 23.42
N GLU A 449 -7.49 0.22 22.50
CA GLU A 449 -8.58 -0.25 21.64
C GLU A 449 -8.17 -1.45 20.76
N LYS A 450 -6.89 -1.54 20.38
CA LYS A 450 -6.36 -2.62 19.53
C LYS A 450 -5.98 -3.88 20.30
N GLU A 451 -5.49 -3.78 21.54
CA GLU A 451 -5.39 -4.92 22.46
C GLU A 451 -6.77 -5.59 22.62
N ILE A 452 -7.82 -4.78 22.81
CA ILE A 452 -9.18 -5.25 23.04
C ILE A 452 -9.84 -5.82 21.77
N ASP A 453 -9.60 -5.21 20.61
CA ASP A 453 -9.98 -5.80 19.32
C ASP A 453 -9.32 -7.17 19.13
N TYR A 454 -8.01 -7.30 19.45
CA TYR A 454 -7.27 -8.57 19.38
C TYR A 454 -7.86 -9.63 20.32
N PHE A 455 -8.16 -9.27 21.58
CA PHE A 455 -8.78 -10.20 22.54
C PHE A 455 -10.17 -10.63 22.07
N THR A 456 -10.94 -9.73 21.47
CA THR A 456 -12.25 -10.05 20.87
C THR A 456 -12.11 -11.14 19.82
N LEU A 457 -11.13 -11.00 18.90
CA LEU A 457 -10.86 -12.00 17.85
C LEU A 457 -10.40 -13.35 18.45
N CYS A 458 -9.61 -13.34 19.53
CA CYS A 458 -9.20 -14.56 20.23
C CYS A 458 -10.40 -15.29 20.84
N VAL A 459 -11.29 -14.57 21.53
CA VAL A 459 -12.50 -15.15 22.14
C VAL A 459 -13.42 -15.72 21.06
N GLN A 460 -13.68 -14.97 19.98
CA GLN A 460 -14.49 -15.43 18.84
C GLN A 460 -13.91 -16.70 18.20
N LYS A 461 -12.58 -16.76 18.01
CA LYS A 461 -11.89 -17.97 17.55
C LYS A 461 -12.12 -19.14 18.51
N MET A 462 -12.09 -18.93 19.82
CA MET A 462 -12.34 -19.99 20.81
C MET A 462 -13.77 -20.52 20.82
N GLN A 463 -14.77 -19.69 20.47
CA GLN A 463 -16.16 -20.13 20.32
C GLN A 463 -16.36 -20.97 19.05
N ARG A 464 -15.94 -20.42 17.91
CA ARG A 464 -16.09 -21.04 16.59
C ARG A 464 -15.27 -22.33 16.51
N ASP A 465 -13.97 -22.27 16.80
CA ASP A 465 -13.04 -23.39 16.60
C ASP A 465 -13.10 -24.45 17.73
N ASN A 466 -14.08 -24.37 18.63
CA ASN A 466 -14.30 -25.27 19.77
C ASN A 466 -13.06 -25.47 20.69
N ILE A 467 -12.26 -24.41 20.87
CA ILE A 467 -11.02 -24.42 21.66
C ILE A 467 -11.34 -24.18 23.13
N ARG A 468 -10.94 -25.09 24.05
CA ARG A 468 -11.09 -24.90 25.51
C ARG A 468 -9.96 -24.08 26.11
N ALA A 469 -8.73 -24.21 25.62
CA ALA A 469 -7.59 -23.41 26.06
C ALA A 469 -6.73 -22.93 24.88
N MET A 470 -6.37 -21.65 24.88
CA MET A 470 -5.47 -20.99 23.96
C MET A 470 -4.23 -20.54 24.74
N SER A 471 -3.05 -21.02 24.34
CA SER A 471 -1.77 -20.71 24.99
C SER A 471 -0.78 -20.20 23.96
N VAL A 472 -0.14 -19.06 24.22
CA VAL A 472 0.93 -18.56 23.34
C VAL A 472 2.18 -19.44 23.44
N LYS A 473 2.86 -19.65 22.33
CA LYS A 473 4.12 -20.41 22.28
C LYS A 473 5.24 -19.66 23.00
N LYS A 474 6.07 -20.40 23.74
CA LYS A 474 7.24 -19.85 24.43
C LYS A 474 8.22 -19.22 23.45
N GLU A 475 8.39 -19.84 22.29
CA GLU A 475 9.25 -19.37 21.21
C GLU A 475 8.79 -18.01 20.66
N ALA A 476 7.47 -17.76 20.62
CA ALA A 476 6.91 -16.49 20.17
C ALA A 476 7.14 -15.38 21.20
N VAL A 477 7.00 -15.67 22.51
CA VAL A 477 7.38 -14.77 23.61
C VAL A 477 8.87 -14.44 23.54
N GLU A 478 9.74 -15.44 23.38
CA GLU A 478 11.19 -15.24 23.24
C GLU A 478 11.57 -14.45 21.98
N MET A 479 10.89 -14.66 20.85
CA MET A 479 11.13 -13.91 19.62
C MET A 479 10.72 -12.44 19.74
N PHE A 480 9.57 -12.14 20.33
CA PHE A 480 9.15 -10.76 20.60
C PHE A 480 10.08 -10.07 21.61
N THR A 481 10.49 -10.79 22.65
CA THR A 481 11.48 -10.39 23.65
C THR A 481 12.81 -9.99 22.98
N ARG A 482 13.37 -10.83 22.10
CA ARG A 482 14.58 -10.52 21.32
C ARG A 482 14.39 -9.34 20.36
N HIS A 483 13.22 -9.22 19.74
CA HIS A 483 12.89 -8.11 18.86
C HIS A 483 12.86 -6.78 19.62
N CYS A 484 12.25 -6.73 20.81
CA CYS A 484 12.26 -5.55 21.68
C CYS A 484 13.70 -5.11 21.99
N ASP A 485 14.58 -6.03 22.35
CA ASP A 485 15.96 -5.69 22.73
C ASP A 485 16.76 -5.11 21.54
N GLN A 486 16.61 -5.70 20.35
CA GLN A 486 17.23 -5.21 19.11
C GLN A 486 16.61 -3.90 18.59
N TYR A 487 15.32 -3.68 18.86
CA TYR A 487 14.64 -2.44 18.53
C TYR A 487 15.08 -1.33 19.49
N PHE A 488 15.11 -1.57 20.80
CA PHE A 488 15.42 -0.51 21.76
C PHE A 488 16.89 -0.08 21.73
N SER A 489 17.83 -0.96 21.37
CA SER A 489 19.26 -0.60 21.26
C SER A 489 19.60 0.44 20.17
N ARG A 490 18.63 0.83 19.33
CA ARG A 490 18.74 1.88 18.31
C ARG A 490 17.88 3.12 18.63
N THR A 491 17.41 3.25 19.87
CA THR A 491 16.50 4.34 20.30
C THR A 491 17.08 5.19 21.42
N VAL A 492 16.56 6.39 21.58
CA VAL A 492 16.86 7.25 22.74
C VAL A 492 16.47 6.61 24.08
N PHE A 493 15.68 5.53 24.10
CA PHE A 493 15.28 4.85 25.33
C PHE A 493 16.40 3.98 25.92
N SER A 494 17.36 3.50 25.12
CA SER A 494 18.54 2.78 25.62
C SER A 494 19.65 3.70 26.17
N GLU A 495 19.58 5.01 25.90
CA GLU A 495 20.55 5.99 26.38
C GLU A 495 20.57 6.12 27.91
N LYS A 496 21.66 6.68 28.45
CA LYS A 496 21.88 6.87 29.90
C LYS A 496 20.97 7.93 30.52
N CYS A 497 19.68 7.63 30.59
CA CYS A 497 18.71 8.34 31.40
C CYS A 497 17.92 7.37 32.30
N ARG A 498 17.82 7.74 33.58
CA ARG A 498 16.99 7.02 34.54
C ARG A 498 15.52 7.16 34.18
N SER A 499 14.83 6.07 33.83
CA SER A 499 13.41 6.11 33.43
C SER A 499 12.62 4.94 34.00
N TRP A 500 11.33 5.14 34.25
CA TRP A 500 10.43 4.05 34.63
C TRP A 500 10.28 3.01 33.50
N TYR A 501 10.55 3.41 32.24
CA TYR A 501 10.67 2.51 31.09
C TYR A 501 11.67 1.37 31.30
N LYS A 502 12.65 1.57 32.20
CA LYS A 502 13.77 0.68 32.51
C LYS A 502 13.80 0.32 34.01
N GLY A 503 12.62 0.11 34.60
CA GLY A 503 12.47 -0.22 36.03
C GLY A 503 13.01 0.85 36.99
N GLY A 504 13.15 2.10 36.54
CA GLY A 504 13.71 3.19 37.34
C GLY A 504 15.24 3.17 37.44
N THR A 505 15.95 2.51 36.51
CA THR A 505 17.42 2.48 36.40
C THR A 505 17.90 3.25 35.15
N GLU A 506 19.22 3.49 35.04
CA GLU A 506 19.83 4.19 33.89
C GLU A 506 20.13 3.25 32.71
N ASP A 507 20.80 2.12 32.99
CA ASP A 507 21.23 1.14 31.97
C ASP A 507 20.34 -0.12 31.92
N GLY A 508 19.14 -0.10 32.51
CA GLY A 508 18.24 -1.25 32.55
C GLY A 508 17.60 -1.60 31.20
N ARG A 509 17.06 -2.81 31.11
CA ARG A 509 16.30 -3.27 29.93
C ARG A 509 14.99 -2.47 29.78
N VAL A 510 14.61 -2.10 28.55
CA VAL A 510 13.36 -1.39 28.26
C VAL A 510 12.19 -2.38 28.29
N THR A 511 11.40 -2.37 29.37
CA THR A 511 10.30 -3.31 29.61
C THR A 511 8.91 -2.68 29.51
N ALA A 512 8.82 -1.34 29.48
CA ALA A 512 7.52 -0.67 29.42
C ALA A 512 7.00 -0.44 28.01
N LEU A 513 7.90 -0.13 27.06
CA LEU A 513 7.54 0.47 25.78
C LEU A 513 7.27 -0.55 24.68
N TRP A 514 6.36 -0.20 23.77
CA TRP A 514 6.13 -0.89 22.50
C TRP A 514 7.30 -0.65 21.55
N PRO A 515 7.81 -1.69 20.85
CA PRO A 515 8.90 -1.55 19.89
C PRO A 515 8.41 -0.95 18.56
N GLY A 516 8.00 0.32 18.59
CA GLY A 516 7.52 1.08 17.43
C GLY A 516 6.58 2.23 17.82
N SER A 517 5.94 2.83 16.82
CA SER A 517 4.96 3.90 17.02
C SER A 517 3.55 3.40 17.36
N SER A 518 2.64 4.30 17.77
CA SER A 518 1.21 4.00 17.87
C SER A 518 0.62 3.47 16.55
N LEU A 519 1.01 4.03 15.40
CA LEU A 519 0.52 3.53 14.11
C LEU A 519 1.09 2.15 13.78
N HIS A 520 2.32 1.84 14.21
CA HIS A 520 2.88 0.49 14.13
C HIS A 520 2.07 -0.50 14.99
N SER A 521 1.76 -0.17 16.25
CA SER A 521 0.97 -1.05 17.12
C SER A 521 -0.43 -1.31 16.54
N MET A 522 -1.10 -0.28 15.99
CA MET A 522 -2.41 -0.42 15.35
C MET A 522 -2.40 -1.40 14.17
N LYS A 523 -1.29 -1.50 13.42
CA LYS A 523 -1.15 -2.45 12.30
C LYS A 523 -0.75 -3.84 12.78
N ALA A 524 0.21 -3.94 13.69
CA ALA A 524 0.68 -5.21 14.24
C ALA A 524 -0.44 -5.97 14.99
N LEU A 525 -1.32 -5.26 15.69
CA LEU A 525 -2.42 -5.84 16.46
C LEU A 525 -3.73 -6.01 15.66
N ALA A 526 -3.78 -5.60 14.39
CA ALA A 526 -5.00 -5.71 13.59
C ALA A 526 -5.36 -7.15 13.19
N TYR A 527 -4.37 -8.02 13.04
CA TYR A 527 -4.53 -9.39 12.53
C TYR A 527 -3.73 -10.36 13.40
N PRO A 528 -4.37 -11.13 14.30
CA PRO A 528 -3.69 -12.13 15.12
C PRO A 528 -2.99 -13.20 14.29
N ARG A 529 -1.72 -13.48 14.63
CA ARG A 529 -0.94 -14.60 14.08
C ARG A 529 -1.33 -15.88 14.80
N TRP A 530 -2.27 -16.64 14.23
CA TRP A 530 -2.80 -17.86 14.85
C TRP A 530 -1.73 -18.96 15.01
N GLU A 531 -0.70 -18.95 14.17
CA GLU A 531 0.43 -19.86 14.22
C GLU A 531 1.35 -19.66 15.45
N ASP A 532 1.28 -18.51 16.13
CA ASP A 532 2.05 -18.23 17.35
C ASP A 532 1.42 -18.84 18.62
N TYR A 533 0.26 -19.49 18.49
CA TYR A 533 -0.47 -20.12 19.59
C TYR A 533 -0.52 -21.64 19.47
N THR A 534 -0.88 -22.27 20.58
CA THR A 534 -1.25 -23.68 20.73
C THR A 534 -2.65 -23.76 21.33
N TYR A 535 -3.37 -24.83 20.99
CA TYR A 535 -4.79 -24.97 21.27
C TYR A 535 -5.08 -26.34 21.88
N ASP A 536 -5.77 -26.35 23.02
CA ASP A 536 -6.42 -27.54 23.56
C ASP A 536 -7.91 -27.46 23.20
N TYR A 537 -8.45 -28.52 22.61
CA TYR A 537 -9.82 -28.56 22.09
C TYR A 537 -10.80 -29.17 23.10
N VAL A 538 -12.08 -28.80 23.00
CA VAL A 538 -13.15 -29.54 23.71
C VAL A 538 -13.14 -31.00 23.23
N ASN A 539 -13.37 -31.95 24.14
CA ASN A 539 -13.33 -33.40 23.89
C ASN A 539 -12.04 -33.95 23.25
N ASP A 540 -10.95 -33.17 23.26
CA ASP A 540 -9.68 -33.46 22.56
C ASP A 540 -9.87 -33.63 21.03
N ASN A 541 -10.89 -32.97 20.48
CA ASN A 541 -11.32 -33.09 19.08
C ASN A 541 -10.98 -31.83 18.26
N PRO A 542 -9.86 -31.81 17.50
CA PRO A 542 -9.49 -30.66 16.67
C PRO A 542 -10.42 -30.42 15.46
N ASN A 543 -11.26 -31.40 15.10
CA ASN A 543 -12.28 -31.25 14.06
C ASN A 543 -13.64 -30.82 14.63
N GLY A 544 -13.78 -30.71 15.95
CA GLY A 544 -15.04 -30.39 16.64
C GLY A 544 -15.58 -28.97 16.40
N TRP A 545 -14.89 -28.16 15.58
CA TRP A 545 -15.40 -26.90 15.05
C TRP A 545 -16.38 -27.10 13.89
N PHE A 546 -16.30 -28.23 13.18
CA PHE A 546 -17.13 -28.53 12.02
C PHE A 546 -18.58 -28.86 12.41
N GLY A 547 -18.79 -29.24 13.67
CA GLY A 547 -20.10 -29.58 14.21
C GLY A 547 -20.71 -30.86 13.60
N ASP A 548 -22.04 -30.92 13.63
CA ASP A 548 -22.86 -32.02 13.11
C ASP A 548 -23.34 -31.83 11.66
N GLY A 549 -22.75 -30.86 10.95
CA GLY A 549 -23.10 -30.54 9.56
C GLY A 549 -24.31 -29.63 9.39
N TRP A 550 -24.85 -29.07 10.47
CA TRP A 550 -25.97 -28.11 10.45
C TRP A 550 -25.55 -26.71 10.89
N THR A 551 -26.33 -25.70 10.47
CA THR A 551 -26.38 -24.37 11.11
C THR A 551 -27.42 -24.31 12.23
N GLU A 552 -27.36 -23.32 13.13
CA GLU A 552 -28.38 -23.10 14.17
C GLU A 552 -29.75 -22.83 13.53
N ASN A 553 -29.77 -22.04 12.46
CA ASN A 553 -31.00 -21.67 11.77
C ASN A 553 -31.69 -22.88 11.12
N GLU A 554 -30.96 -23.82 10.51
CA GLU A 554 -31.55 -25.05 9.97
C GLU A 554 -32.16 -25.93 11.07
N LYS A 555 -31.44 -26.15 12.19
CA LYS A 555 -31.98 -26.89 13.36
C LYS A 555 -33.24 -26.26 13.92
N LEU A 556 -33.27 -24.93 14.02
CA LEU A 556 -34.43 -24.18 14.50
C LEU A 556 -35.56 -24.05 13.46
N LYS A 557 -35.37 -24.60 12.25
CA LYS A 557 -36.28 -24.47 11.08
C LYS A 557 -36.55 -23.02 10.69
N ARG A 558 -35.55 -22.16 10.90
CA ARG A 558 -35.48 -20.74 10.54
C ARG A 558 -34.52 -20.54 9.37
N ILE A 559 -34.60 -21.39 8.36
CA ILE A 559 -33.70 -21.35 7.19
C ILE A 559 -33.80 -19.95 6.57
N ASN A 560 -32.72 -19.18 6.70
CA ASN A 560 -32.59 -17.88 6.07
C ASN A 560 -31.70 -18.04 4.83
N VAL A 561 -32.07 -17.36 3.76
CA VAL A 561 -31.22 -17.21 2.56
C VAL A 561 -30.60 -15.81 2.56
N ASP A 562 -30.25 -15.32 3.76
CA ASP A 562 -29.78 -13.94 3.96
C ASP A 562 -28.46 -13.65 3.23
N TYR A 563 -27.71 -14.69 2.82
CA TYR A 563 -26.58 -14.58 1.89
C TYR A 563 -26.98 -14.11 0.47
N LEU A 564 -28.27 -13.94 0.19
CA LEU A 564 -28.83 -13.28 -1.00
C LEU A 564 -29.43 -11.90 -0.70
N ASN A 565 -29.43 -11.44 0.56
CA ASN A 565 -29.83 -10.07 0.89
C ASN A 565 -28.76 -9.12 0.38
N ASP A 566 -29.18 -7.99 -0.19
CA ASP A 566 -28.27 -7.05 -0.84
C ASP A 566 -27.19 -6.47 0.09
N ASP A 567 -27.43 -6.46 1.41
CA ASP A 567 -26.50 -5.99 2.43
C ASP A 567 -25.43 -7.04 2.85
N GLU A 568 -25.64 -8.33 2.55
CA GLU A 568 -24.74 -9.45 2.89
C GLU A 568 -24.00 -10.00 1.66
N VAL A 569 -24.51 -9.73 0.45
CA VAL A 569 -23.78 -10.00 -0.79
C VAL A 569 -22.67 -8.96 -0.94
N ASP A 570 -21.41 -9.40 -0.93
CA ASP A 570 -20.28 -8.58 -1.40
C ASP A 570 -20.40 -8.38 -2.92
N PHE A 571 -21.27 -7.44 -3.31
CA PHE A 571 -21.40 -7.04 -4.70
C PHE A 571 -20.10 -6.37 -5.14
N PRO A 572 -19.36 -6.96 -6.09
CA PRO A 572 -18.15 -6.32 -6.60
C PRO A 572 -18.59 -4.98 -7.19
N MET A 573 -18.07 -3.88 -6.64
CA MET A 573 -18.57 -2.54 -7.00
C MET A 573 -18.59 -2.36 -8.52
N ALA A 574 -19.80 -2.26 -9.09
CA ALA A 574 -19.98 -1.67 -10.39
C ALA A 574 -19.40 -0.25 -10.35
N VAL A 575 -18.59 0.12 -11.35
CA VAL A 575 -17.90 1.42 -11.38
C VAL A 575 -18.91 2.52 -11.74
N ILE A 576 -19.76 2.90 -10.79
CA ILE A 576 -20.75 3.97 -10.95
C ILE A 576 -20.06 5.31 -10.69
N ALA A 577 -19.37 5.81 -11.72
CA ALA A 577 -18.75 7.12 -11.69
C ALA A 577 -19.78 8.26 -11.73
N CYS A 578 -19.38 9.44 -11.23
CA CYS A 578 -20.20 10.65 -11.29
C CYS A 578 -20.43 11.09 -12.75
N THR A 579 -21.61 10.84 -13.30
CA THR A 579 -22.00 11.26 -14.67
C THR A 579 -22.23 12.78 -14.81
N SER A 580 -21.81 13.61 -13.84
CA SER A 580 -21.91 15.06 -13.91
C SER A 580 -20.57 15.79 -13.84
N MET A 581 -19.66 15.50 -14.78
CA MET A 581 -18.75 16.51 -15.33
C MET A 581 -19.49 17.50 -16.26
N LYS A 582 -20.71 17.93 -15.90
CA LYS A 582 -21.33 19.09 -16.55
C LYS A 582 -20.59 20.35 -16.10
N LEU A 583 -20.34 21.27 -17.03
CA LEU A 583 -19.66 22.54 -16.74
C LEU A 583 -20.33 23.25 -15.55
N ARG A 584 -19.50 23.95 -14.75
CA ARG A 584 -19.87 24.70 -13.52
C ARG A 584 -20.05 23.90 -12.22
N CYS A 585 -19.72 22.61 -12.16
CA CYS A 585 -19.52 21.94 -10.86
C CYS A 585 -18.19 22.38 -10.23
N ASP A 586 -18.25 23.38 -9.34
CA ASP A 586 -17.07 24.00 -8.68
C ASP A 586 -16.40 23.15 -7.59
N GLY A 587 -17.00 22.01 -7.22
CA GLY A 587 -16.48 21.08 -6.22
C GLY A 587 -16.65 21.52 -4.76
N SER A 588 -17.37 22.61 -4.50
CA SER A 588 -17.53 23.16 -3.15
C SER A 588 -18.77 22.65 -2.39
N ASN A 589 -19.76 22.07 -3.09
CA ASN A 589 -20.91 21.34 -2.54
C ASN A 589 -21.48 20.33 -3.57
N PRO A 590 -22.24 19.29 -3.16
CA PRO A 590 -22.90 18.38 -4.11
C PRO A 590 -23.97 19.12 -4.92
N CYS A 591 -23.94 18.97 -6.25
CA CYS A 591 -24.93 19.59 -7.12
C CYS A 591 -26.32 18.95 -6.94
N SER A 592 -27.38 19.62 -7.39
CA SER A 592 -28.76 19.15 -7.23
C SER A 592 -29.06 17.78 -7.86
N SER A 593 -28.26 17.36 -8.86
CA SER A 593 -28.31 16.01 -9.45
C SER A 593 -27.72 14.95 -8.51
N CYS A 594 -26.57 15.23 -7.88
CA CYS A 594 -25.95 14.34 -6.90
C CYS A 594 -26.80 14.26 -5.62
N GLN A 595 -27.34 15.39 -5.14
CA GLN A 595 -28.27 15.43 -4.00
C GLN A 595 -29.53 14.59 -4.23
N LYS A 596 -30.13 14.62 -5.42
CA LYS A 596 -31.31 13.79 -5.76
C LYS A 596 -31.02 12.29 -5.87
N ARG A 597 -29.76 11.89 -6.04
CA ARG A 597 -29.35 10.48 -6.23
C ARG A 597 -28.63 9.89 -5.02
N GLY A 598 -28.42 10.66 -3.95
CA GLY A 598 -27.70 10.20 -2.75
C GLY A 598 -26.19 9.98 -2.96
N ILE A 599 -25.60 10.57 -4.01
CA ILE A 599 -24.19 10.34 -4.37
C ILE A 599 -23.32 11.46 -3.79
N GLU A 600 -22.31 11.12 -3.00
CA GLU A 600 -21.34 12.11 -2.48
C GLU A 600 -20.44 12.68 -3.60
N CYS A 601 -20.09 13.96 -3.48
CA CYS A 601 -19.19 14.64 -4.41
C CYS A 601 -17.74 14.46 -3.96
N ASN A 602 -16.97 13.60 -4.65
CA ASN A 602 -15.59 13.25 -4.30
C ASN A 602 -14.50 14.20 -4.87
N ASN A 603 -14.86 15.40 -5.31
CA ASN A 603 -13.97 16.29 -6.08
C ASN A 603 -13.02 17.09 -5.17
N GLU A 604 -12.00 16.45 -4.58
CA GLU A 604 -11.09 17.04 -3.58
C GLU A 604 -10.09 18.11 -4.10
N ARG A 605 -10.35 18.78 -5.23
CA ARG A 605 -9.45 19.79 -5.82
C ARG A 605 -9.47 21.17 -5.11
N LYS A 606 -9.21 21.21 -3.81
CA LYS A 606 -8.56 22.29 -3.02
C LYS A 606 -8.72 22.07 -1.51
N LYS A 607 -7.76 21.41 -0.84
CA LYS A 607 -7.68 21.40 0.64
C LYS A 607 -6.28 21.48 1.27
N GLN A 608 -5.23 21.69 0.46
CA GLN A 608 -3.90 22.07 0.96
C GLN A 608 -3.39 23.31 0.21
N GLY A 609 -2.92 24.30 0.96
CA GLY A 609 -2.36 25.55 0.43
C GLY A 609 -3.27 26.77 0.56
N LEU A 610 -3.39 27.32 1.78
CA LEU A 610 -3.58 28.76 2.08
C LEU A 610 -3.67 28.98 3.60
N ASN A 611 -2.57 29.46 4.21
CA ASN A 611 -2.49 30.74 4.93
C ASN A 611 -1.36 30.76 5.98
N GLN A 612 -0.21 31.31 5.59
CA GLN A 612 0.28 32.48 6.32
C GLN A 612 -0.21 33.69 5.51
N GLY A 613 -0.73 34.71 6.18
CA GLY A 613 -1.17 35.96 5.54
C GLY A 613 -0.59 37.16 6.27
N THR A 614 -0.89 38.35 5.76
CA THR A 614 -0.95 39.61 6.52
C THR A 614 -1.85 40.58 5.75
N ASP A 615 -2.54 41.44 6.49
CA ASP A 615 -3.62 42.30 6.02
C ASP A 615 -3.15 43.54 5.23
N SER A 616 -4.04 44.03 4.35
CA SER A 616 -4.43 45.44 4.33
C SER A 616 -5.66 45.66 3.44
N ASP A 617 -6.72 46.21 4.02
CA ASP A 617 -7.64 47.26 3.53
C ASP A 617 -7.78 47.58 2.02
N ALA A 618 -8.94 48.04 1.50
CA ALA A 618 -10.33 48.06 1.96
C ALA A 618 -11.17 48.71 0.81
N LEU A 619 -12.42 48.26 0.60
CA LEU A 619 -13.46 48.97 -0.20
C LEU A 619 -13.14 49.10 -1.73
N THR A 620 -14.07 49.26 -2.67
CA THR A 620 -15.53 49.51 -2.62
C THR A 620 -16.24 48.98 -3.88
N GLN A 621 -17.50 48.57 -3.71
CA GLN A 621 -18.64 48.65 -4.65
C GLN A 621 -18.45 48.76 -6.18
N LYS A 622 -19.02 47.75 -6.87
CA LYS A 622 -19.97 47.84 -8.00
C LYS A 622 -20.02 49.14 -8.84
N ARG A 623 -19.69 49.00 -10.13
CA ARG A 623 -20.62 49.26 -11.27
C ARG A 623 -19.94 48.91 -12.60
N GLU A 624 -20.61 48.11 -13.44
CA GLU A 624 -21.08 48.47 -14.79
C GLU A 624 -21.63 47.22 -15.52
N ASP A 625 -22.73 47.42 -16.24
CA ASP A 625 -23.32 46.44 -17.16
C ASP A 625 -22.77 46.73 -18.57
N TYR A 626 -22.31 45.72 -19.32
CA TYR A 626 -22.94 45.25 -20.57
C TYR A 626 -22.10 44.18 -21.30
N GLU A 627 -22.79 43.43 -22.16
CA GLU A 627 -22.31 42.53 -23.22
C GLU A 627 -21.58 41.20 -22.86
N GLN A 628 -22.44 40.18 -22.80
CA GLN A 628 -22.18 38.78 -23.08
C GLN A 628 -21.35 38.57 -24.36
N SER A 629 -20.39 37.63 -24.32
CA SER A 629 -20.26 36.66 -25.41
C SER A 629 -19.80 35.29 -24.89
N SER A 630 -20.07 34.28 -25.72
CA SER A 630 -20.10 32.83 -25.46
C SER A 630 -18.99 32.20 -24.63
N ASP A 631 -19.39 31.16 -23.87
CA ASP A 631 -18.59 29.96 -23.64
C ASP A 631 -17.82 29.52 -24.90
N ARG A 632 -16.48 29.65 -24.90
CA ARG A 632 -15.47 28.98 -25.77
C ARG A 632 -14.08 29.47 -25.31
N GLY A 633 -13.06 28.65 -25.08
CA GLY A 633 -12.94 27.20 -25.24
C GLY A 633 -12.02 26.61 -24.16
N SER A 634 -12.53 26.46 -22.94
CA SER A 634 -11.84 25.64 -21.94
C SER A 634 -11.75 24.20 -22.45
N ILE A 635 -10.53 23.65 -22.46
CA ILE A 635 -10.19 22.28 -22.94
C ILE A 635 -11.05 21.15 -22.34
N LYS A 636 -11.78 21.39 -21.24
CA LYS A 636 -12.82 20.48 -20.74
C LYS A 636 -14.08 20.37 -21.60
N PHE A 637 -14.25 21.23 -22.61
CA PHE A 637 -15.28 21.11 -23.65
C PHE A 637 -14.81 20.26 -24.84
N LEU A 638 -13.50 20.06 -25.00
CA LEU A 638 -12.92 19.16 -26.01
C LEU A 638 -12.72 17.73 -25.48
N LEU A 639 -12.39 17.56 -24.19
CA LEU A 639 -12.10 16.25 -23.57
C LEU A 639 -13.33 15.55 -22.92
N ASN A 640 -14.52 15.75 -23.49
CA ASN A 640 -15.63 14.79 -23.36
C ASN A 640 -15.73 14.02 -24.71
N GLY A 641 -14.58 13.54 -25.20
CA GLY A 641 -14.35 13.16 -26.59
C GLY A 641 -14.05 11.68 -26.84
N GLY A 642 -14.25 10.78 -25.87
CA GLY A 642 -13.97 9.36 -26.08
C GLY A 642 -14.54 8.44 -25.01
N THR A 643 -15.11 7.31 -25.48
CA THR A 643 -15.31 6.04 -24.75
C THR A 643 -16.09 6.09 -23.43
N ASP A 644 -17.32 6.58 -23.53
CA ASP A 644 -18.45 5.65 -23.34
C ASP A 644 -19.50 5.90 -24.44
N SER A 645 -19.69 4.92 -25.32
CA SER A 645 -21.00 4.68 -25.94
C SER A 645 -21.81 3.91 -24.88
N PHE A 646 -22.77 4.50 -24.14
CA PHE A 646 -23.82 5.41 -24.60
C PHE A 646 -24.40 4.90 -25.93
N THR A 647 -25.11 3.77 -25.96
CA THR A 647 -26.41 3.62 -25.28
C THR A 647 -26.86 2.15 -25.07
N GLN A 648 -27.35 1.84 -23.85
CA GLN A 648 -28.60 1.06 -23.70
C GLN A 648 -29.77 2.00 -23.35
N GLN A 649 -30.10 2.85 -24.32
CA GLN A 649 -31.40 3.49 -24.52
C GLN A 649 -31.59 3.49 -26.05
N PHE A 650 -32.51 2.71 -26.62
CA PHE A 650 -33.89 2.61 -26.20
C PHE A 650 -34.37 1.20 -25.79
N LEU A 651 -35.14 1.15 -24.70
CA LEU A 651 -35.88 -0.04 -24.25
C LEU A 651 -37.30 -0.04 -24.84
N LEU A 652 -37.57 -0.87 -25.86
CA LEU A 652 -38.90 -1.39 -26.19
C LEU A 652 -38.77 -2.86 -26.67
N PRO A 653 -39.84 -3.70 -26.58
CA PRO A 653 -39.70 -5.13 -26.26
C PRO A 653 -39.52 -6.11 -27.44
N ARG A 654 -39.51 -7.41 -27.08
CA ARG A 654 -38.80 -8.56 -27.69
C ARG A 654 -39.13 -8.94 -29.14
N ASN A 655 -38.20 -9.74 -29.68
CA ASN A 655 -37.99 -10.18 -31.06
C ASN A 655 -39.07 -11.11 -31.69
N THR A 656 -40.36 -10.81 -31.50
CA THR A 656 -41.47 -11.48 -32.22
C THR A 656 -42.61 -10.49 -32.50
N ASP A 657 -42.40 -9.57 -33.46
CA ASP A 657 -43.40 -9.14 -34.46
C ASP A 657 -42.93 -7.90 -35.25
N ARG A 658 -43.20 -7.90 -36.58
CA ARG A 658 -42.94 -6.85 -37.60
C ARG A 658 -41.48 -6.74 -38.08
N THR A 659 -41.16 -6.84 -39.37
CA THR A 659 -41.98 -7.04 -40.59
C THR A 659 -43.13 -6.04 -40.78
N ARG A 660 -42.80 -4.74 -40.77
CA ARG A 660 -43.44 -3.65 -41.54
C ARG A 660 -42.86 -2.30 -41.08
N GLY A 661 -42.11 -1.62 -41.95
CA GLY A 661 -41.51 -0.31 -41.64
C GLY A 661 -40.39 0.12 -42.60
N LEU A 662 -39.68 -0.85 -43.19
CA LEU A 662 -38.55 -0.64 -44.11
C LEU A 662 -38.94 -0.26 -45.56
N GLU A 663 -40.19 0.16 -45.81
CA GLU A 663 -40.69 0.48 -47.17
C GLU A 663 -40.95 1.98 -47.44
N TYR A 664 -40.81 2.88 -46.46
CA TYR A 664 -41.27 4.27 -46.64
C TYR A 664 -40.19 5.31 -47.05
N HIS A 665 -38.89 5.06 -46.82
CA HIS A 665 -37.85 6.08 -47.09
C HIS A 665 -36.94 5.82 -48.31
N ASN A 666 -36.91 4.61 -48.88
CA ASN A 666 -36.10 4.31 -50.09
C ASN A 666 -36.70 4.82 -51.41
N ARG A 667 -37.63 5.78 -51.40
CA ARG A 667 -38.35 6.24 -52.61
C ARG A 667 -38.40 7.76 -52.83
N LYS A 668 -37.66 8.58 -52.09
CA LYS A 668 -37.77 10.06 -52.21
C LYS A 668 -36.48 10.88 -52.13
N SER A 669 -35.34 10.29 -52.50
CA SER A 669 -34.04 11.00 -52.56
C SER A 669 -33.27 10.76 -53.86
N LEU A 670 -33.91 10.15 -54.85
CA LEU A 670 -33.38 9.91 -56.20
C LEU A 670 -33.83 10.97 -57.23
N GLU A 671 -34.49 12.05 -56.79
CA GLU A 671 -35.15 13.04 -57.67
C GLU A 671 -34.76 14.52 -57.42
N GLU A 672 -33.92 14.84 -56.41
CA GLU A 672 -33.65 16.26 -56.00
C GLU A 672 -32.15 16.65 -56.02
N ALA A 673 -31.31 15.95 -56.79
CA ALA A 673 -29.88 16.28 -56.95
C ALA A 673 -29.36 16.26 -58.40
N GLU A 674 -30.24 16.44 -59.40
CA GLU A 674 -29.85 17.03 -60.68
C GLU A 674 -30.06 18.56 -60.59
N GLY A 675 -28.98 19.37 -60.56
CA GLY A 675 -29.14 20.82 -60.55
C GLY A 675 -27.91 21.68 -60.26
N SER A 676 -27.16 22.03 -61.32
CA SER A 676 -26.21 23.17 -61.42
C SER A 676 -25.00 23.18 -60.45
N ILE A 677 -23.72 23.04 -60.82
CA ILE A 677 -22.91 23.52 -61.97
C ILE A 677 -22.61 25.04 -61.96
N LEU A 678 -21.30 25.34 -62.13
CA LEU A 678 -20.58 26.59 -62.53
C LEU A 678 -20.14 27.64 -61.49
N GLY A 679 -18.86 28.06 -61.57
CA GLY A 679 -18.28 29.22 -60.88
C GLY A 679 -16.73 29.26 -60.78
N TYR A 680 -16.03 29.51 -61.90
CA TYR A 680 -14.55 29.69 -61.97
C TYR A 680 -14.15 31.18 -61.99
N GLU A 681 -13.06 31.61 -61.33
CA GLU A 681 -11.84 32.21 -61.95
C GLU A 681 -10.83 32.86 -60.96
N LEU A 682 -9.58 33.05 -61.40
CA LEU A 682 -8.41 33.51 -60.62
C LEU A 682 -8.04 34.99 -60.86
N LYS A 683 -7.19 35.58 -59.97
CA LYS A 683 -5.99 36.37 -60.41
C LYS A 683 -4.97 36.78 -59.33
N ASP A 684 -3.71 36.51 -59.67
CA ASP A 684 -2.38 37.09 -59.33
C ASP A 684 -2.16 38.22 -58.30
N GLY A 685 -0.99 38.19 -57.63
CA GLY A 685 -0.53 39.30 -56.76
C GLY A 685 0.87 39.30 -56.12
N ARG A 686 1.92 38.67 -56.69
CA ARG A 686 3.38 38.87 -56.42
C ARG A 686 3.94 39.03 -54.97
N THR A 687 4.69 37.98 -54.55
CA THR A 687 6.12 37.96 -54.09
C THR A 687 6.61 38.95 -53.01
N ASP A 688 7.17 38.50 -51.88
CA ASP A 688 8.54 37.92 -51.80
C ASP A 688 8.79 36.97 -50.59
N TYR A 689 9.75 36.04 -50.78
CA TYR A 689 10.38 35.09 -49.81
C TYR A 689 9.56 33.95 -49.15
N ALA A 690 9.53 32.81 -49.86
CA ALA A 690 9.41 31.39 -49.41
C ALA A 690 10.01 30.51 -50.55
N PRO A 691 10.05 29.15 -50.53
CA PRO A 691 9.75 28.14 -49.48
C PRO A 691 10.91 27.11 -49.29
N THR A 692 10.82 26.13 -48.37
CA THR A 692 10.45 24.69 -48.58
C THR A 692 11.00 23.91 -47.36
N PHE A 693 10.59 22.70 -46.96
CA PHE A 693 9.53 21.72 -47.30
C PHE A 693 9.03 21.14 -45.93
N ILE A 694 8.04 20.24 -45.75
CA ILE A 694 7.34 19.25 -46.60
C ILE A 694 5.88 19.67 -46.83
N GLU A 695 5.37 19.42 -48.04
CA GLU A 695 3.94 19.50 -48.35
C GLU A 695 3.20 18.30 -47.72
N SER A 696 2.23 18.57 -46.85
CA SER A 696 1.37 17.55 -46.26
C SER A 696 0.24 17.18 -47.22
N ASP A 697 0.34 16.01 -47.85
CA ASP A 697 -0.82 15.35 -48.46
C ASP A 697 -1.89 15.13 -47.36
N PRO A 698 -3.10 15.71 -47.48
CA PRO A 698 -4.15 15.57 -46.47
C PRO A 698 -4.53 14.12 -46.15
N ALA A 699 -4.36 13.19 -47.09
CA ALA A 699 -4.62 11.76 -46.85
C ALA A 699 -3.67 11.17 -45.78
N THR A 700 -2.46 11.70 -45.66
CA THR A 700 -1.49 11.27 -44.65
C THR A 700 -1.93 11.66 -43.24
N LEU A 701 -2.56 12.83 -43.08
CA LEU A 701 -3.03 13.33 -41.78
C LEU A 701 -4.23 12.54 -41.25
N THR A 702 -5.14 12.09 -42.11
CA THR A 702 -6.23 11.18 -41.73
C THR A 702 -5.73 9.77 -41.40
N PHE A 703 -4.70 9.29 -42.11
CA PHE A 703 -4.13 7.95 -41.90
C PHE A 703 -3.55 7.72 -40.48
N PHE A 704 -3.10 8.78 -39.80
CA PHE A 704 -2.45 8.66 -38.48
C PHE A 704 -3.41 8.68 -37.27
N GLN A 705 -4.72 8.91 -37.45
CA GLN A 705 -5.62 9.17 -36.31
C GLN A 705 -6.23 7.91 -35.66
N ASP A 706 -6.51 6.85 -36.43
CA ASP A 706 -7.32 5.71 -35.94
C ASP A 706 -6.52 4.45 -35.57
N THR A 707 -5.48 4.07 -36.32
CA THR A 707 -4.71 2.82 -36.11
C THR A 707 -3.76 2.85 -34.91
N PHE A 708 -3.48 4.03 -34.36
CA PHE A 708 -2.53 4.20 -33.26
C PHE A 708 -3.07 3.72 -31.89
N ILE A 709 -4.39 3.68 -31.71
CA ILE A 709 -5.04 3.32 -30.43
C ILE A 709 -5.33 1.81 -30.37
N ASP A 710 -5.75 1.21 -31.48
CA ASP A 710 -6.23 -0.18 -31.54
C ASP A 710 -5.16 -1.22 -31.09
N PHE A 711 -3.86 -0.95 -31.25
CA PHE A 711 -2.78 -1.83 -30.76
C PHE A 711 -2.67 -1.88 -29.23
N PHE A 712 -2.81 -0.73 -28.54
CA PHE A 712 -2.58 -0.64 -27.10
C PHE A 712 -3.80 -1.07 -26.27
N ASN A 713 -5.00 -0.97 -26.85
CA ASN A 713 -6.22 -1.56 -26.30
C ASN A 713 -6.21 -3.10 -26.36
N GLY A 714 -5.22 -3.68 -27.06
CA GLY A 714 -5.08 -5.11 -27.29
C GLY A 714 -5.85 -5.58 -28.52
N PRO A 715 -5.37 -6.62 -29.22
CA PRO A 715 -5.87 -6.99 -30.55
C PRO A 715 -7.23 -7.73 -30.53
N PHE A 716 -8.05 -7.50 -29.49
CA PHE A 716 -9.30 -8.22 -29.20
C PHE A 716 -10.50 -7.28 -29.03
N GLY A 717 -10.40 -6.02 -29.49
CA GLY A 717 -11.47 -5.04 -29.51
C GLY A 717 -12.26 -5.02 -30.83
N ASP A 718 -13.59 -4.85 -30.72
CA ASP A 718 -14.62 -4.73 -31.77
C ASP A 718 -14.43 -5.57 -33.07
N PRO A 719 -15.13 -6.72 -33.21
CA PRO A 719 -15.09 -7.55 -34.41
C PRO A 719 -15.63 -6.89 -35.71
N HIS A 720 -16.28 -5.72 -35.62
CA HIS A 720 -16.94 -5.09 -36.78
C HIS A 720 -16.12 -4.03 -37.51
N LYS A 721 -14.90 -3.71 -37.07
CA LYS A 721 -13.90 -2.96 -37.88
C LYS A 721 -13.27 -3.87 -38.97
N LEU A 722 -14.10 -4.40 -39.86
CA LEU A 722 -13.64 -4.90 -41.16
C LEU A 722 -13.28 -3.70 -42.03
N LEU A 723 -11.98 -3.42 -42.16
CA LEU A 723 -11.46 -2.64 -43.28
C LEU A 723 -11.81 -3.38 -44.58
N ASP A 724 -12.36 -2.66 -45.57
CA ASP A 724 -12.60 -3.21 -46.90
C ASP A 724 -11.31 -3.80 -47.49
N ASP A 725 -11.40 -5.05 -47.92
CA ASP A 725 -10.28 -5.92 -48.26
C ASP A 725 -9.60 -5.53 -49.60
N PRO A 726 -8.34 -5.03 -49.59
CA PRO A 726 -7.58 -4.77 -50.82
C PRO A 726 -6.78 -5.99 -51.29
N TYR A 727 -6.78 -7.10 -50.53
CA TYR A 727 -6.00 -8.31 -50.76
C TYR A 727 -6.88 -9.53 -51.09
N VAL A 728 -7.92 -9.30 -51.90
CA VAL A 728 -8.52 -10.35 -52.75
C VAL A 728 -7.53 -10.71 -53.87
N GLY A 729 -6.41 -11.31 -53.47
CA GLY A 729 -5.29 -11.74 -54.31
C GLY A 729 -4.80 -13.10 -53.84
N GLN A 730 -5.03 -14.13 -54.67
CA GLN A 730 -4.85 -15.54 -54.31
C GLN A 730 -3.43 -15.90 -53.84
N VAL A 731 -3.34 -16.61 -52.70
CA VAL A 731 -2.40 -17.72 -52.55
C VAL A 731 -3.17 -18.91 -51.96
N ALA A 732 -3.52 -19.87 -52.81
CA ALA A 732 -4.22 -21.08 -52.38
C ALA A 732 -3.22 -22.11 -51.85
N TYR A 733 -3.50 -22.70 -50.68
CA TYR A 733 -2.83 -23.93 -50.27
C TYR A 733 -3.31 -25.08 -51.16
N HIS A 734 -2.48 -25.48 -52.12
CA HIS A 734 -2.71 -26.68 -52.93
C HIS A 734 -2.50 -27.95 -52.08
N ALA A 735 -3.58 -28.44 -51.46
CA ALA A 735 -3.63 -29.81 -50.98
C ALA A 735 -3.71 -30.76 -52.20
N VAL A 736 -2.67 -31.60 -52.39
CA VAL A 736 -2.66 -32.60 -53.45
C VAL A 736 -3.62 -33.74 -53.11
N ILE A 737 -4.71 -33.85 -53.88
CA ILE A 737 -5.63 -35.00 -53.85
C ILE A 737 -5.59 -35.68 -55.23
N PRO A 738 -5.46 -37.03 -55.33
CA PRO A 738 -5.52 -37.72 -56.61
C PRO A 738 -6.91 -37.60 -57.28
N PRO A 739 -7.01 -37.63 -58.62
CA PRO A 739 -8.25 -37.28 -59.33
C PRO A 739 -9.30 -38.40 -59.30
N GLY A 740 -10.55 -38.06 -58.97
CA GLY A 740 -11.65 -39.04 -58.91
C GLY A 740 -13.07 -38.47 -58.73
N GLN A 741 -13.67 -38.03 -59.84
CA GLN A 741 -15.13 -37.99 -60.13
C GLN A 741 -16.09 -37.01 -59.40
N ASP A 742 -16.50 -36.01 -60.19
CA ASP A 742 -17.87 -35.55 -60.47
C ASP A 742 -18.77 -34.94 -59.34
N PRO A 743 -18.99 -33.61 -59.32
CA PRO A 743 -19.78 -32.92 -58.31
C PRO A 743 -21.27 -32.82 -58.70
N ASN A 744 -22.03 -33.93 -58.67
CA ASN A 744 -23.49 -33.90 -58.81
C ASN A 744 -24.20 -35.04 -58.07
N LEU A 745 -24.16 -35.02 -56.73
CA LEU A 745 -25.08 -35.80 -55.90
C LEU A 745 -25.20 -35.20 -54.48
N THR A 746 -26.26 -34.42 -54.27
CA THR A 746 -26.73 -34.06 -52.94
C THR A 746 -27.83 -35.04 -52.50
N LEU A 747 -27.57 -35.86 -51.48
CA LEU A 747 -28.55 -36.14 -50.42
C LEU A 747 -27.94 -36.86 -49.19
N ALA A 748 -28.45 -36.47 -48.02
CA ALA A 748 -28.57 -37.25 -46.78
C ALA A 748 -27.31 -37.84 -46.10
N GLY A 749 -27.07 -37.39 -44.85
CA GLY A 749 -26.47 -38.23 -43.81
C GLY A 749 -24.94 -38.20 -43.69
N GLN A 750 -24.35 -37.06 -43.34
CA GLN A 750 -22.97 -37.04 -42.85
C GLN A 750 -22.90 -37.60 -41.42
N GLN A 751 -22.42 -38.85 -41.31
CA GLN A 751 -21.81 -39.35 -40.08
C GLN A 751 -20.68 -38.41 -39.65
N LEU A 752 -20.58 -38.15 -38.35
CA LEU A 752 -19.40 -37.51 -37.76
C LEU A 752 -18.16 -38.34 -38.10
N SER A 753 -17.31 -37.83 -39.00
CA SER A 753 -15.97 -38.35 -39.21
C SER A 753 -15.18 -38.15 -37.92
N TYR A 754 -14.87 -39.25 -37.23
CA TYR A 754 -14.05 -39.23 -36.02
C TYR A 754 -12.63 -38.83 -36.42
N GLU A 755 -12.28 -37.55 -36.29
CA GLU A 755 -10.92 -37.07 -36.51
C GLU A 755 -10.02 -37.71 -35.44
N LEU A 756 -9.03 -38.51 -35.86
CA LEU A 756 -8.19 -39.26 -34.93
C LEU A 756 -7.37 -38.28 -34.09
N GLU A 757 -7.61 -38.23 -32.79
CA GLU A 757 -7.00 -37.26 -31.90
C GLU A 757 -5.46 -37.41 -31.89
N ARG A 758 -4.75 -36.34 -32.24
CA ARG A 758 -3.29 -36.34 -32.37
C ARG A 758 -2.64 -36.27 -30.98
N PRO A 759 -1.49 -36.94 -30.75
CA PRO A 759 -0.86 -37.02 -29.44
C PRO A 759 -0.59 -35.68 -28.76
N PHE A 760 -0.27 -34.62 -29.53
CA PHE A 760 -0.02 -33.29 -28.99
C PHE A 760 -1.25 -32.70 -28.27
N ALA A 761 -2.48 -32.97 -28.76
CA ALA A 761 -3.71 -32.44 -28.17
C ALA A 761 -3.94 -33.00 -26.77
N THR A 762 -3.88 -34.33 -26.64
CA THR A 762 -3.97 -35.04 -25.35
C THR A 762 -2.83 -34.63 -24.41
N ALA A 763 -1.59 -34.49 -24.93
CA ALA A 763 -0.45 -34.07 -24.14
C ALA A 763 -0.61 -32.64 -23.57
N MET A 764 -1.13 -31.69 -24.35
CA MET A 764 -1.43 -30.32 -23.88
C MET A 764 -2.42 -30.35 -22.72
N ILE A 765 -3.54 -31.06 -22.87
CA ILE A 765 -4.59 -31.18 -21.84
C ILE A 765 -4.00 -31.78 -20.55
N GLN A 766 -3.29 -32.90 -20.66
CA GLN A 766 -2.67 -33.57 -19.52
C GLN A 766 -1.63 -32.67 -18.82
N SER A 767 -0.82 -31.93 -19.57
CA SER A 767 0.25 -31.10 -18.99
C SER A 767 -0.28 -29.86 -18.27
N ILE A 768 -1.32 -29.21 -18.83
CA ILE A 768 -2.01 -28.09 -18.17
C ILE A 768 -2.69 -28.56 -16.89
N LEU A 769 -3.45 -29.67 -16.96
CA LEU A 769 -4.12 -30.22 -15.79
C LEU A 769 -3.13 -30.68 -14.71
N THR A 770 -2.00 -31.29 -15.09
CA THR A 770 -0.93 -31.72 -14.17
C THR A 770 -0.44 -30.58 -13.27
N ARG A 771 -0.42 -29.35 -13.79
CA ARG A 771 -0.10 -28.16 -12.99
C ARG A 771 -1.31 -27.53 -12.32
N ALA A 772 -2.50 -27.63 -12.90
CA ALA A 772 -3.72 -27.16 -12.24
C ALA A 772 -4.02 -27.91 -10.92
N TRP A 773 -3.72 -29.21 -10.83
CA TRP A 773 -3.93 -29.98 -9.60
C TRP A 773 -2.95 -29.64 -8.45
N SER A 774 -1.92 -28.81 -8.68
CA SER A 774 -1.13 -28.24 -7.57
C SER A 774 -1.79 -27.00 -6.94
N VAL A 775 -2.86 -26.48 -7.53
CA VAL A 775 -3.70 -25.39 -7.01
C VAL A 775 -4.83 -25.99 -6.16
N PRO A 776 -5.17 -25.43 -4.99
CA PRO A 776 -6.28 -25.90 -4.15
C PRO A 776 -7.64 -25.54 -4.79
N LEU A 777 -8.07 -26.35 -5.75
CA LEU A 777 -9.37 -26.25 -6.43
C LEU A 777 -10.37 -27.22 -5.81
N ASP A 778 -11.63 -26.80 -5.65
CA ASP A 778 -12.72 -27.72 -5.29
C ASP A 778 -13.06 -28.70 -6.44
N ALA A 779 -13.81 -29.76 -6.13
CA ALA A 779 -14.12 -30.82 -7.09
C ALA A 779 -14.90 -30.32 -8.32
N LYS A 780 -15.76 -29.30 -8.15
CA LYS A 780 -16.56 -28.72 -9.23
C LYS A 780 -15.70 -27.89 -10.18
N ALA A 781 -14.77 -27.10 -9.63
CA ALA A 781 -13.79 -26.35 -10.40
C ALA A 781 -12.82 -27.28 -11.17
N GLN A 782 -12.42 -28.42 -10.59
CA GLN A 782 -11.61 -29.43 -11.27
C GLN A 782 -12.36 -30.08 -12.45
N GLU A 783 -13.63 -30.46 -12.27
CA GLU A 783 -14.49 -31.01 -13.32
C GLU A 783 -14.73 -30.01 -14.47
N GLU A 784 -15.04 -28.75 -14.11
CA GLU A 784 -15.26 -27.68 -15.08
C GLU A 784 -13.99 -27.34 -15.88
N LEU A 785 -12.82 -27.31 -15.22
CA LEU A 785 -11.54 -27.10 -15.90
C LEU A 785 -11.23 -28.23 -16.90
N SER A 786 -11.42 -29.48 -16.49
CA SER A 786 -11.22 -30.64 -17.38
C SER A 786 -12.18 -30.58 -18.58
N THR A 787 -13.45 -30.25 -18.37
CA THR A 787 -14.44 -30.14 -19.46
C THR A 787 -14.08 -29.01 -20.43
N ASN A 788 -13.66 -27.86 -19.90
CA ASN A 788 -13.26 -26.71 -20.71
C ASN A 788 -12.00 -26.98 -21.56
N LEU A 789 -10.99 -27.65 -21.01
CA LEU A 789 -9.78 -28.01 -21.75
C LEU A 789 -10.07 -29.06 -22.85
N ASN A 790 -10.86 -30.11 -22.54
CA ASN A 790 -11.28 -31.10 -23.53
C ASN A 790 -12.14 -30.50 -24.65
N PHE A 791 -12.94 -29.48 -24.37
CA PHE A 791 -13.67 -28.74 -25.40
C PHE A 791 -12.73 -27.93 -26.29
N LEU A 792 -11.81 -27.16 -25.70
CA LEU A 792 -11.00 -26.18 -26.42
C LEU A 792 -9.87 -26.81 -27.24
N LEU A 793 -9.20 -27.83 -26.68
CA LEU A 793 -7.92 -28.34 -27.18
C LEU A 793 -8.06 -29.61 -28.05
N THR A 794 -9.04 -29.62 -28.96
CA THR A 794 -9.15 -30.69 -29.97
C THR A 794 -8.17 -30.45 -31.13
N THR A 795 -7.78 -31.53 -31.83
CA THR A 795 -6.80 -31.46 -32.94
C THR A 795 -7.16 -30.42 -34.01
N GLY A 796 -8.39 -30.43 -34.54
CA GLY A 796 -8.87 -29.44 -35.50
C GLY A 796 -8.93 -28.01 -34.94
N ARG A 797 -9.29 -27.82 -33.67
CA ARG A 797 -9.30 -26.49 -33.02
C ARG A 797 -7.91 -25.91 -32.87
N ILE A 798 -6.96 -26.70 -32.35
CA ILE A 798 -5.55 -26.30 -32.18
C ILE A 798 -4.97 -25.83 -33.51
N ARG A 799 -5.12 -26.62 -34.59
CA ARG A 799 -4.62 -26.24 -35.92
C ARG A 799 -5.24 -24.94 -36.45
N ARG A 800 -6.54 -24.73 -36.25
CA ARG A 800 -7.21 -23.48 -36.64
C ARG A 800 -6.73 -22.29 -35.80
N PHE A 801 -6.53 -22.45 -34.49
CA PHE A 801 -6.01 -21.39 -33.63
C PHE A 801 -4.55 -21.04 -33.97
N VAL A 802 -3.70 -22.03 -34.25
CA VAL A 802 -2.34 -21.79 -34.79
C VAL A 802 -2.40 -21.01 -36.11
N SER A 803 -3.32 -21.35 -37.02
CA SER A 803 -3.53 -20.60 -38.26
C SER A 803 -3.98 -19.15 -38.01
N MET A 804 -4.87 -18.93 -37.03
CA MET A 804 -5.30 -17.58 -36.61
C MET A 804 -4.15 -16.76 -36.02
N TYR A 805 -3.28 -17.36 -35.19
CA TYR A 805 -2.06 -16.71 -34.69
C TYR A 805 -1.18 -16.20 -35.84
N PHE A 806 -0.85 -17.07 -36.80
CA PHE A 806 0.01 -16.71 -37.93
C PHE A 806 -0.64 -15.73 -38.92
N LYS A 807 -1.97 -15.64 -38.93
CA LYS A 807 -2.72 -14.71 -39.79
C LYS A 807 -2.88 -13.32 -39.17
N TYR A 808 -3.18 -13.24 -37.86
CA TYR A 808 -3.63 -12.01 -37.22
C TYR A 808 -2.63 -11.40 -36.22
N TRP A 809 -1.78 -12.21 -35.59
CA TRP A 809 -0.81 -11.73 -34.59
C TRP A 809 0.61 -11.64 -35.15
N GLN A 810 1.11 -12.71 -35.77
CA GLN A 810 2.48 -12.82 -36.27
C GLN A 810 2.96 -11.61 -37.11
N PRO A 811 2.18 -11.04 -38.06
CA PRO A 811 2.63 -9.91 -38.88
C PRO A 811 2.96 -8.64 -38.08
N SER A 812 2.52 -8.56 -36.82
CA SER A 812 2.81 -7.45 -35.90
C SER A 812 3.86 -7.81 -34.84
N CYS A 813 4.37 -9.04 -34.79
CA CYS A 813 5.34 -9.50 -33.78
C CYS A 813 6.08 -10.75 -34.30
N ALA A 814 6.89 -10.59 -35.34
CA ALA A 814 7.52 -11.70 -36.04
C ALA A 814 8.76 -12.26 -35.32
N PHE A 815 8.56 -13.04 -34.24
CA PHE A 815 9.64 -13.77 -33.54
C PHE A 815 9.60 -15.31 -33.69
N LEU A 816 8.54 -15.86 -34.29
CA LEU A 816 8.44 -17.29 -34.63
C LEU A 816 8.62 -17.48 -36.14
N HIS A 817 9.63 -18.23 -36.57
CA HIS A 817 9.84 -18.50 -37.99
C HIS A 817 8.71 -19.39 -38.55
N ARG A 818 7.89 -18.82 -39.45
CA ARG A 818 6.63 -19.45 -39.89
C ARG A 818 6.84 -20.77 -40.62
N ALA A 819 7.84 -20.83 -41.50
CA ALA A 819 8.09 -22.02 -42.33
C ALA A 819 8.70 -23.21 -41.55
N SER A 820 9.17 -23.00 -40.31
CA SER A 820 9.69 -24.08 -39.44
C SER A 820 8.79 -24.41 -38.25
N PHE A 821 7.58 -23.83 -38.18
CA PHE A 821 6.63 -24.12 -37.10
C PHE A 821 5.75 -25.33 -37.46
N ASP A 822 6.04 -26.49 -36.88
CA ASP A 822 5.20 -27.69 -36.97
C ASP A 822 4.56 -28.01 -35.61
N PRO A 823 3.21 -27.99 -35.49
CA PRO A 823 2.49 -28.42 -34.29
C PRO A 823 2.79 -29.84 -33.80
N GLU A 824 3.33 -30.72 -34.64
CA GLU A 824 3.68 -32.10 -34.25
C GLU A 824 5.12 -32.22 -33.69
N VAL A 825 5.96 -31.19 -33.82
CA VAL A 825 7.39 -31.20 -33.44
C VAL A 825 7.76 -30.08 -32.45
N VAL A 826 7.05 -28.95 -32.47
CA VAL A 826 7.31 -27.79 -31.60
C VAL A 826 7.04 -28.12 -30.12
N SER A 827 7.77 -27.47 -29.21
CA SER A 827 7.60 -27.65 -27.76
C SER A 827 6.16 -27.40 -27.30
N LEU A 828 5.71 -28.23 -26.37
CA LEU A 828 4.34 -28.20 -25.86
C LEU A 828 3.94 -26.86 -25.18
N PRO A 829 4.82 -26.19 -24.41
CA PRO A 829 4.54 -24.84 -23.91
C PRO A 829 4.36 -23.82 -25.04
N LEU A 830 5.19 -23.84 -26.09
CA LEU A 830 5.07 -22.90 -27.21
C LEU A 830 3.81 -23.15 -28.04
N LEU A 831 3.48 -24.41 -28.33
CA LEU A 831 2.20 -24.77 -28.95
C LEU A 831 1.03 -24.27 -28.12
N THR A 832 1.11 -24.37 -26.79
CA THR A 832 0.08 -23.85 -25.87
C THR A 832 -0.05 -22.33 -25.98
N ALA A 833 1.04 -21.57 -25.87
CA ALA A 833 0.99 -20.11 -25.96
C ALA A 833 0.43 -19.63 -27.31
N VAL A 834 0.88 -20.22 -28.42
CA VAL A 834 0.38 -19.94 -29.79
C VAL A 834 -1.10 -20.29 -29.92
N THR A 835 -1.53 -21.44 -29.39
CA THR A 835 -2.93 -21.88 -29.42
C THR A 835 -3.83 -20.93 -28.64
N PHE A 836 -3.42 -20.50 -27.44
CA PHE A 836 -4.23 -19.59 -26.61
C PHE A 836 -4.29 -18.17 -27.17
N MET A 837 -3.20 -17.65 -27.74
CA MET A 837 -3.22 -16.38 -28.49
C MET A 837 -4.16 -16.49 -29.70
N GLY A 838 -4.04 -17.57 -30.50
CA GLY A 838 -4.91 -17.82 -31.65
C GLY A 838 -6.39 -17.98 -31.30
N ALA A 839 -6.71 -18.61 -30.18
CA ALA A 839 -8.09 -18.79 -29.70
C ALA A 839 -8.78 -17.47 -29.35
N MET A 840 -8.04 -16.42 -29.00
CA MET A 840 -8.61 -15.08 -28.77
C MET A 840 -9.14 -14.43 -30.06
N TYR A 841 -8.70 -14.88 -31.23
CA TYR A 841 -9.18 -14.45 -32.55
C TYR A 841 -10.26 -15.39 -33.13
N SER A 842 -10.82 -16.31 -32.34
CA SER A 842 -11.93 -17.12 -32.82
C SER A 842 -13.22 -16.30 -32.94
N ASN A 843 -13.89 -16.40 -34.08
CA ASN A 843 -15.23 -15.85 -34.27
C ASN A 843 -16.31 -16.60 -33.46
N ASP A 844 -15.96 -17.73 -32.82
CA ASP A 844 -16.83 -18.40 -31.84
C ASP A 844 -16.58 -17.82 -30.44
N GLU A 845 -17.52 -17.00 -29.98
CA GLU A 845 -17.49 -16.36 -28.66
C GLU A 845 -17.27 -17.37 -27.52
N ARG A 846 -17.78 -18.60 -27.65
CA ARG A 846 -17.64 -19.65 -26.64
C ARG A 846 -16.20 -20.14 -26.53
N GLU A 847 -15.49 -20.22 -27.66
CA GLU A 847 -14.08 -20.63 -27.70
C GLU A 847 -13.19 -19.54 -27.10
N ALA A 848 -13.39 -18.28 -27.48
CA ALA A 848 -12.67 -17.15 -26.90
C ALA A 848 -12.95 -17.01 -25.38
N TYR A 849 -14.20 -17.19 -24.95
CA TYR A 849 -14.59 -17.18 -23.53
C TYR A 849 -13.94 -18.31 -22.72
N ILE A 850 -14.00 -19.55 -23.22
CA ILE A 850 -13.40 -20.71 -22.54
C ILE A 850 -11.88 -20.57 -22.48
N ALA A 851 -11.24 -20.13 -23.57
CA ALA A 851 -9.81 -19.86 -23.60
C ALA A 851 -9.40 -18.80 -22.57
N LYS A 852 -10.16 -17.70 -22.41
CA LYS A 852 -9.94 -16.70 -21.33
C LYS A 852 -10.10 -17.32 -19.93
N ARG A 853 -11.08 -18.19 -19.72
CA ARG A 853 -11.33 -18.81 -18.39
C ARG A 853 -10.25 -19.77 -17.93
N VAL A 854 -9.56 -20.46 -18.84
CA VAL A 854 -8.50 -21.43 -18.48
C VAL A 854 -7.08 -20.89 -18.70
N LEU A 855 -6.94 -19.63 -19.12
CA LEU A 855 -5.67 -18.96 -19.43
C LEU A 855 -4.69 -18.91 -18.24
N ASP A 856 -5.19 -18.71 -17.02
CA ASP A 856 -4.37 -18.72 -15.79
C ASP A 856 -3.68 -20.10 -15.56
N PHE A 857 -4.32 -21.20 -15.98
CA PHE A 857 -3.72 -22.54 -15.89
C PHE A 857 -2.72 -22.81 -17.02
N ALA A 858 -2.95 -22.24 -18.21
CA ALA A 858 -1.96 -22.25 -19.29
C ALA A 858 -0.69 -21.45 -18.92
N GLU A 859 -0.83 -20.28 -18.29
CA GLU A 859 0.30 -19.55 -17.70
C GLU A 859 1.04 -20.38 -16.66
N LEU A 860 0.32 -20.98 -15.71
CA LEU A 860 0.91 -21.81 -14.65
C LEU A 860 1.69 -23.01 -15.24
N PHE A 861 1.18 -23.64 -16.29
CA PHE A 861 1.89 -24.69 -17.01
C PHE A 861 3.17 -24.18 -17.67
N ILE A 862 3.09 -23.10 -18.46
CA ILE A 862 4.22 -22.56 -19.21
C ILE A 862 5.35 -22.12 -18.26
N PHE A 863 5.03 -21.39 -17.17
CA PHE A 863 6.02 -20.99 -16.16
C PHE A 863 6.48 -22.12 -15.23
N SER A 864 5.96 -23.34 -15.39
CA SER A 864 6.51 -24.54 -14.74
C SER A 864 7.58 -25.27 -15.57
N SER A 865 7.91 -24.75 -16.75
CA SER A 865 8.96 -25.27 -17.62
C SER A 865 10.34 -25.08 -16.99
N GLU A 866 11.27 -26.01 -17.28
CA GLU A 866 12.64 -26.02 -16.73
C GLU A 866 13.40 -24.71 -16.98
N VAL A 867 13.16 -24.03 -18.11
CA VAL A 867 13.76 -22.72 -18.39
C VAL A 867 13.37 -21.62 -17.38
N TYR A 868 12.25 -21.75 -16.67
CA TYR A 868 11.85 -20.83 -15.59
C TYR A 868 12.16 -21.37 -14.18
N ALA A 869 12.67 -22.59 -14.05
CA ALA A 869 13.01 -23.22 -12.78
C ALA A 869 14.26 -22.59 -12.12
N SER A 870 14.28 -22.58 -10.79
CA SER A 870 15.41 -22.10 -9.97
C SER A 870 16.60 -23.06 -10.03
N GLU A 871 16.32 -24.33 -10.23
CA GLU A 871 17.23 -25.45 -10.32
C GLU A 871 18.19 -25.29 -11.51
N THR A 872 17.71 -24.70 -12.60
CA THR A 872 18.48 -24.36 -13.81
C THR A 872 19.48 -23.22 -13.55
N GLU A 873 19.09 -22.22 -12.76
CA GLU A 873 19.99 -21.16 -12.30
C GLU A 873 21.06 -21.71 -11.35
N ILE A 874 20.67 -22.54 -10.38
CA ILE A 874 21.60 -23.23 -9.47
C ILE A 874 22.59 -24.10 -10.28
N SER A 875 22.10 -24.90 -11.24
CA SER A 875 22.92 -25.73 -12.12
C SER A 875 23.96 -24.92 -12.89
N SER A 876 23.57 -23.77 -13.46
CA SER A 876 24.49 -22.87 -14.19
C SER A 876 25.62 -22.31 -13.31
N MET A 877 25.39 -22.10 -12.01
CA MET A 877 26.44 -21.64 -11.08
C MET A 877 27.51 -22.71 -10.80
N PHE A 878 27.17 -24.01 -10.88
CA PHE A 878 28.11 -25.11 -10.62
C PHE A 878 28.78 -25.65 -11.89
N CYS A 879 28.13 -25.54 -13.05
CA CYS A 879 28.71 -25.99 -14.33
C CYS A 879 29.47 -24.90 -15.10
N GLY A 880 29.42 -23.65 -14.65
CA GLY A 880 29.88 -22.48 -15.42
C GLY A 880 28.89 -22.11 -16.53
N ASN A 881 29.10 -20.93 -17.14
CA ASN A 881 28.31 -20.52 -18.31
C ASN A 881 28.55 -21.52 -19.45
N ARG A 882 27.58 -22.41 -19.69
CA ARG A 882 27.55 -23.24 -20.90
C ARG A 882 27.31 -22.31 -22.08
N CYS A 883 28.21 -22.33 -23.07
CA CYS A 883 27.92 -21.74 -24.37
C CYS A 883 26.78 -22.57 -24.99
N LEU A 884 25.73 -21.92 -25.49
CA LEU A 884 24.47 -22.60 -25.80
C LEU A 884 24.47 -23.35 -27.14
N ASP A 885 25.58 -23.28 -27.87
CA ASP A 885 25.65 -23.73 -29.27
C ASP A 885 25.82 -25.25 -29.45
N ASP A 886 26.06 -26.02 -28.37
CA ASP A 886 26.46 -27.45 -28.44
C ASP A 886 25.52 -28.46 -27.73
N GLU A 887 24.39 -28.06 -27.12
CA GLU A 887 23.48 -29.01 -26.45
C GLU A 887 22.19 -29.35 -27.24
N PRO A 888 21.85 -30.65 -27.43
CA PRO A 888 20.69 -31.08 -28.23
C PRO A 888 19.30 -30.58 -27.77
N ASN A 889 19.21 -29.99 -26.58
CA ASN A 889 17.95 -29.54 -25.97
C ASN A 889 17.82 -28.00 -25.89
N ASP A 890 18.84 -27.23 -26.31
CA ASP A 890 18.82 -25.75 -26.19
C ASP A 890 17.64 -25.12 -26.93
N TRP A 891 17.41 -25.53 -28.18
CA TRP A 891 16.31 -25.01 -28.99
C TRP A 891 14.94 -25.21 -28.35
N VAL A 892 14.72 -26.35 -27.67
CA VAL A 892 13.47 -26.64 -26.95
C VAL A 892 13.32 -25.73 -25.73
N GLN A 893 14.41 -25.47 -24.98
CA GLN A 893 14.37 -24.53 -23.86
C GLN A 893 14.13 -23.08 -24.33
N PHE A 894 14.70 -22.69 -25.47
CA PHE A 894 14.42 -21.40 -26.08
C PHE A 894 12.96 -21.28 -26.54
N GLN A 895 12.36 -22.32 -27.13
CA GLN A 895 10.93 -22.32 -27.44
C GLN A 895 10.06 -22.25 -26.17
N ASN A 896 10.42 -22.95 -25.09
CA ASN A 896 9.74 -22.83 -23.80
C ASN A 896 9.81 -21.40 -23.24
N PHE A 897 10.92 -20.69 -23.49
CA PHE A 897 11.08 -19.29 -23.14
C PHE A 897 10.21 -18.36 -24.02
N GLN A 898 10.16 -18.58 -25.33
CA GLN A 898 9.26 -17.87 -26.24
C GLN A 898 7.78 -18.04 -25.82
N ALA A 899 7.40 -19.22 -25.30
CA ALA A 899 6.09 -19.47 -24.74
C ALA A 899 5.77 -18.58 -23.52
N GLY A 900 6.73 -18.44 -22.61
CA GLY A 900 6.59 -17.61 -21.41
C GLY A 900 6.50 -16.11 -21.72
N PHE A 901 7.21 -15.64 -22.75
CA PHE A 901 7.01 -14.29 -23.28
C PHE A 901 5.62 -14.13 -23.91
N LEU A 902 5.22 -15.04 -24.80
CA LEU A 902 3.94 -14.93 -25.51
C LEU A 902 2.74 -15.00 -24.55
N ILE A 903 2.77 -15.85 -23.51
CA ILE A 903 1.66 -15.91 -22.54
C ILE A 903 1.57 -14.66 -21.66
N VAL A 904 2.68 -13.97 -21.38
CA VAL A 904 2.67 -12.65 -20.74
C VAL A 904 1.91 -11.64 -21.60
N VAL A 905 2.14 -11.66 -22.92
CA VAL A 905 1.44 -10.81 -23.89
C VAL A 905 -0.07 -11.13 -23.93
N VAL A 906 -0.45 -12.41 -24.02
CA VAL A 906 -1.88 -12.82 -23.98
C VAL A 906 -2.54 -12.37 -22.67
N GLN A 907 -1.90 -12.62 -21.52
CA GLN A 907 -2.44 -12.23 -20.22
C GLN A 907 -2.52 -10.71 -20.03
N TYR A 908 -1.61 -9.94 -20.63
CA TYR A 908 -1.63 -8.47 -20.55
C TYR A 908 -2.86 -7.86 -21.25
N TRP A 909 -3.36 -8.45 -22.34
CA TRP A 909 -4.53 -7.95 -23.06
C TRP A 909 -5.84 -8.70 -22.79
N ALA A 910 -5.82 -10.03 -22.74
CA ALA A 910 -7.01 -10.86 -22.55
C ALA A 910 -7.26 -11.28 -21.08
N GLY A 911 -6.25 -11.12 -20.21
CA GLY A 911 -6.29 -11.61 -18.83
C GLY A 911 -7.16 -10.78 -17.87
N SER A 912 -7.51 -11.41 -16.74
CA SER A 912 -8.20 -10.74 -15.63
C SER A 912 -7.37 -9.56 -15.08
N ARG A 913 -7.98 -8.65 -14.33
CA ARG A 913 -7.22 -7.55 -13.68
C ARG A 913 -6.08 -8.06 -12.79
N VAL A 914 -6.27 -9.21 -12.15
CA VAL A 914 -5.27 -9.88 -11.30
C VAL A 914 -4.15 -10.46 -12.18
N ALA A 915 -4.50 -11.16 -13.27
CA ALA A 915 -3.53 -11.72 -14.20
C ALA A 915 -2.68 -10.63 -14.88
N ARG A 916 -3.30 -9.54 -15.35
CA ARG A 916 -2.62 -8.38 -15.94
C ARG A 916 -1.57 -7.78 -15.00
N ASN A 917 -1.93 -7.53 -13.74
CA ASN A 917 -0.98 -7.07 -12.73
C ASN A 917 0.10 -8.13 -12.45
N ARG A 918 -0.26 -9.42 -12.29
CA ARG A 918 0.69 -10.52 -12.06
C ARG A 918 1.74 -10.64 -13.16
N VAL A 919 1.35 -10.51 -14.42
CA VAL A 919 2.31 -10.61 -15.53
C VAL A 919 3.19 -9.37 -15.69
N MET A 920 2.63 -8.18 -15.46
CA MET A 920 3.40 -6.93 -15.46
C MET A 920 4.40 -6.84 -14.30
N GLU A 921 4.01 -7.21 -13.09
CA GLU A 921 4.84 -7.05 -11.88
C GLU A 921 5.87 -8.19 -11.78
N ASN A 922 5.42 -9.44 -11.93
CA ASN A 922 6.23 -10.64 -11.66
C ASN A 922 6.72 -11.35 -12.92
N ARG A 923 5.81 -11.86 -13.78
CA ARG A 923 6.19 -12.78 -14.88
C ARG A 923 7.12 -12.14 -15.92
N PHE A 924 6.90 -10.89 -16.28
CA PHE A 924 7.80 -10.22 -17.22
C PHE A 924 9.21 -10.00 -16.62
N SER A 925 9.31 -9.83 -15.30
CA SER A 925 10.59 -9.80 -14.59
C SER A 925 11.31 -11.16 -14.65
N GLU A 926 10.57 -12.27 -14.59
CA GLU A 926 11.11 -13.64 -14.79
C GLU A 926 11.57 -13.84 -16.25
N VAL A 927 10.80 -13.37 -17.25
CA VAL A 927 11.20 -13.38 -18.67
C VAL A 927 12.51 -12.62 -18.88
N VAL A 928 12.64 -11.37 -18.40
CA VAL A 928 13.88 -10.59 -18.53
C VAL A 928 15.06 -11.27 -17.82
N LYS A 929 14.84 -11.87 -16.64
CA LYS A 929 15.88 -12.65 -15.93
C LYS A 929 16.36 -13.85 -16.75
N VAL A 930 15.45 -14.60 -17.36
CA VAL A 930 15.81 -15.76 -18.18
C VAL A 930 16.49 -15.34 -19.49
N ALA A 931 16.03 -14.28 -20.14
CA ALA A 931 16.64 -13.72 -21.36
C ALA A 931 18.14 -13.39 -21.15
N ARG A 932 18.45 -12.73 -20.02
CA ARG A 932 19.82 -12.46 -19.57
C ARG A 932 20.64 -13.73 -19.37
N ARG A 933 20.08 -14.72 -18.65
CA ARG A 933 20.77 -15.97 -18.33
C ARG A 933 21.08 -16.81 -19.57
N ILE A 934 20.22 -16.78 -20.59
CA ILE A 934 20.45 -17.47 -21.88
C ILE A 934 21.10 -16.56 -22.94
N GLY A 935 21.67 -15.42 -22.53
CA GLY A 935 22.52 -14.58 -23.39
C GLY A 935 21.82 -13.82 -24.52
N LEU A 936 20.48 -13.76 -24.57
CA LEU A 936 19.76 -13.09 -25.67
C LEU A 936 20.17 -11.62 -25.91
N PRO A 937 20.44 -10.78 -24.88
CA PRO A 937 20.86 -9.40 -25.10
C PRO A 937 22.22 -9.26 -25.80
N LYS A 938 22.97 -10.36 -25.98
CA LYS A 938 24.28 -10.41 -26.66
C LYS A 938 24.27 -11.29 -27.92
N CYS A 939 23.09 -11.70 -28.40
CA CYS A 939 22.96 -12.60 -29.54
C CYS A 939 23.27 -11.85 -30.85
N ARG A 940 24.29 -12.33 -31.59
CA ARG A 940 24.77 -11.72 -32.85
C ARG A 940 25.12 -12.78 -33.87
N HIS A 941 24.95 -12.48 -35.16
CA HIS A 941 25.46 -13.27 -36.28
C HIS A 941 26.91 -12.84 -36.55
N MET A 942 27.87 -13.75 -36.41
CA MET A 942 29.29 -13.43 -36.59
C MET A 942 29.80 -13.94 -37.95
N PRO A 943 30.63 -13.18 -38.70
CA PRO A 943 31.16 -13.62 -40.01
C PRO A 943 31.99 -14.92 -40.06
N HIS A 944 32.20 -15.56 -38.90
CA HIS A 944 32.93 -16.81 -38.75
C HIS A 944 32.07 -17.94 -38.14
N ASP A 945 30.76 -17.70 -37.97
CA ASP A 945 29.81 -18.70 -37.46
C ASP A 945 29.72 -19.90 -38.42
N PRO A 946 30.03 -21.13 -37.97
CA PRO A 946 29.93 -22.33 -38.79
C PRO A 946 28.49 -22.84 -38.80
N MET A 947 27.59 -22.13 -39.49
CA MET A 947 26.14 -22.35 -39.42
C MET A 947 25.51 -22.68 -40.78
N ASP A 948 24.74 -23.74 -40.80
CA ASP A 948 23.75 -24.03 -41.84
C ASP A 948 22.51 -23.13 -41.70
N GLU A 949 21.64 -23.15 -42.72
CA GLU A 949 20.44 -22.30 -42.80
C GLU A 949 19.48 -22.47 -41.61
N TYR A 950 19.30 -23.69 -41.09
CA TYR A 950 18.42 -23.94 -39.95
C TYR A 950 18.99 -23.33 -38.66
N SER A 951 20.29 -23.47 -38.44
CA SER A 951 20.97 -22.88 -37.28
C SER A 951 20.99 -21.33 -37.34
N TRP A 952 21.13 -20.76 -38.54
CA TRP A 952 20.94 -19.30 -38.74
C TRP A 952 19.52 -18.84 -38.41
N ILE A 953 18.48 -19.55 -38.88
CA ILE A 953 17.07 -19.27 -38.55
C ILE A 953 16.86 -19.29 -37.02
N GLN A 954 17.44 -20.26 -36.31
CA GLN A 954 17.31 -20.31 -34.86
C GLN A 954 17.96 -19.10 -34.17
N LYS A 955 19.14 -18.65 -34.64
CA LYS A 955 19.85 -17.48 -34.11
C LYS A 955 19.08 -16.19 -34.39
N GLU A 956 18.51 -16.07 -35.59
CA GLU A 956 17.61 -14.97 -35.98
C GLU A 956 16.34 -14.91 -35.11
N CYS A 957 15.74 -16.06 -34.77
CA CYS A 957 14.64 -16.12 -33.81
C CYS A 957 15.03 -15.58 -32.41
N ARG A 958 16.27 -15.84 -31.94
CA ARG A 958 16.79 -15.32 -30.66
C ARG A 958 16.92 -13.80 -30.68
N ILE A 959 17.51 -13.25 -31.75
CA ILE A 959 17.62 -11.79 -31.99
C ILE A 959 16.24 -11.14 -31.98
N ARG A 960 15.31 -11.60 -32.82
CA ARG A 960 13.94 -11.06 -32.93
C ARG A 960 13.15 -11.13 -31.64
N THR A 961 13.26 -12.23 -30.90
CA THR A 961 12.61 -12.37 -29.59
C THR A 961 13.13 -11.33 -28.61
N MET A 962 14.44 -11.06 -28.59
CA MET A 962 15.03 -10.03 -27.71
C MET A 962 14.58 -8.62 -28.08
N SER A 963 14.54 -8.29 -29.38
CA SER A 963 14.04 -7.00 -29.88
C SER A 963 12.59 -6.75 -29.46
N ILE A 964 11.71 -7.75 -29.55
CA ILE A 964 10.29 -7.59 -29.19
C ILE A 964 10.09 -7.53 -27.67
N ILE A 965 10.93 -8.21 -26.88
CA ILE A 965 10.93 -8.07 -25.41
C ILE A 965 11.28 -6.63 -25.00
N SER A 966 12.28 -6.00 -25.63
CA SER A 966 12.64 -4.60 -25.29
C SER A 966 11.56 -3.60 -25.67
N LEU A 967 10.84 -3.83 -26.79
CA LEU A 967 9.66 -3.03 -27.16
C LEU A 967 8.55 -3.12 -26.10
N LEU A 968 8.24 -4.31 -25.57
CA LEU A 968 7.22 -4.48 -24.54
C LEU A 968 7.62 -3.83 -23.20
N ASP A 969 8.88 -3.94 -22.79
CA ASP A 969 9.39 -3.29 -21.57
C ASP A 969 9.29 -1.75 -21.66
N CYS A 970 9.66 -1.18 -22.81
CA CYS A 970 9.47 0.24 -23.10
C CYS A 970 7.98 0.65 -23.10
N ALA A 971 7.08 -0.19 -23.61
CA ALA A 971 5.65 0.05 -23.58
C ALA A 971 5.08 0.06 -22.14
N PHE A 972 5.58 -0.79 -21.23
CA PHE A 972 5.16 -0.74 -19.82
C PHE A 972 5.56 0.58 -19.13
N SER A 973 6.72 1.16 -19.48
CA SER A 973 7.12 2.50 -19.04
C SER A 973 6.18 3.58 -19.56
N PHE A 974 5.85 3.56 -20.86
CA PHE A 974 4.96 4.54 -21.49
C PHE A 974 3.52 4.50 -20.92
N TYR A 975 2.85 3.35 -21.05
CA TYR A 975 1.41 3.22 -20.81
C TYR A 975 1.09 2.99 -19.34
N SER A 976 1.90 2.17 -18.67
CA SER A 976 1.65 1.76 -17.27
C SER A 976 2.51 2.51 -16.24
N ASN A 977 3.38 3.44 -16.65
CA ASN A 977 4.36 4.11 -15.77
C ASN A 977 5.19 3.10 -14.94
N TYR A 978 5.47 1.95 -15.52
CA TYR A 978 6.22 0.88 -14.88
C TYR A 978 7.67 0.93 -15.39
N PRO A 979 8.70 1.13 -14.54
CA PRO A 979 10.07 1.31 -14.99
C PRO A 979 10.56 0.16 -15.88
N CYS A 980 11.29 0.50 -16.95
CA CYS A 980 11.99 -0.50 -17.77
C CYS A 980 12.97 -1.30 -16.90
N ARG A 981 13.08 -2.58 -17.21
CA ARG A 981 13.99 -3.55 -16.59
C ARG A 981 15.28 -3.71 -17.39
N LEU A 982 15.21 -3.48 -18.70
CA LEU A 982 16.33 -3.49 -19.65
C LEU A 982 16.87 -2.06 -19.85
N THR A 983 18.16 -1.93 -20.15
CA THR A 983 18.79 -0.67 -20.56
C THR A 983 19.23 -0.75 -22.03
N HIS A 984 19.34 0.39 -22.72
CA HIS A 984 19.85 0.43 -24.09
C HIS A 984 21.28 -0.14 -24.18
N THR A 985 22.11 0.11 -23.16
CA THR A 985 23.48 -0.44 -23.03
C THR A 985 23.56 -1.96 -22.89
N GLU A 986 22.44 -2.62 -22.58
CA GLU A 986 22.39 -4.09 -22.47
C GLU A 986 22.06 -4.75 -23.81
N MET A 987 21.54 -3.99 -24.78
CA MET A 987 21.11 -4.48 -26.09
C MET A 987 22.29 -4.60 -27.06
N GLU A 988 23.31 -5.37 -26.69
CA GLU A 988 24.47 -5.71 -27.53
C GLU A 988 24.13 -6.65 -28.71
N CYS A 989 22.89 -7.13 -28.81
CA CYS A 989 22.41 -7.97 -29.90
C CYS A 989 22.32 -7.21 -31.24
N ASP A 990 22.34 -7.93 -32.35
CA ASP A 990 22.11 -7.34 -33.67
C ASP A 990 20.65 -6.88 -33.85
N PHE A 991 20.38 -6.13 -34.91
CA PHE A 991 19.02 -5.91 -35.40
C PHE A 991 18.47 -7.17 -36.10
N PRO A 992 17.14 -7.35 -36.14
CA PRO A 992 16.50 -8.34 -37.01
C PRO A 992 16.88 -8.18 -38.49
N CYS A 993 16.86 -9.29 -39.22
CA CYS A 993 16.86 -9.28 -40.68
C CYS A 993 15.51 -8.77 -41.24
N GLN A 994 15.44 -8.49 -42.54
CA GLN A 994 14.18 -8.03 -43.17
C GLN A 994 13.08 -9.11 -43.11
N GLU A 995 11.82 -8.71 -42.93
CA GLU A 995 10.70 -9.65 -42.74
C GLU A 995 10.55 -10.65 -43.90
N ALA A 996 10.75 -10.23 -45.15
CA ALA A 996 10.71 -11.12 -46.32
C ALA A 996 11.78 -12.23 -46.26
N VAL A 997 12.94 -11.95 -45.65
CA VAL A 997 14.02 -12.93 -45.47
C VAL A 997 13.68 -13.90 -44.34
N PHE A 998 13.02 -13.44 -43.27
CA PHE A 998 12.60 -14.27 -42.14
C PHE A 998 11.33 -15.11 -42.39
N ASP A 999 10.44 -14.68 -43.28
CA ASP A 999 9.26 -15.48 -43.66
C ASP A 999 9.55 -16.47 -44.80
N SER A 1000 10.72 -16.38 -45.46
CA SER A 1000 11.12 -17.32 -46.51
C SER A 1000 11.40 -18.71 -45.96
N GLN A 1001 11.05 -19.74 -46.72
CA GLN A 1001 11.42 -21.12 -46.39
C GLN A 1001 12.93 -21.37 -46.50
N HIS A 1002 13.62 -20.59 -47.34
CA HIS A 1002 15.06 -20.68 -47.58
C HIS A 1002 15.69 -19.29 -47.58
N PRO A 1003 15.92 -18.67 -46.40
CA PRO A 1003 16.49 -17.33 -46.30
C PRO A 1003 17.78 -17.12 -47.10
N PHE A 1004 18.61 -18.14 -47.29
CA PHE A 1004 19.92 -18.01 -47.95
C PHE A 1004 19.82 -17.81 -49.48
N VAL A 1005 18.65 -18.04 -50.10
CA VAL A 1005 18.44 -17.80 -51.55
C VAL A 1005 17.75 -16.47 -51.85
N GLU A 1006 17.36 -15.71 -50.83
CA GLU A 1006 16.72 -14.40 -51.02
C GLU A 1006 17.73 -13.36 -51.53
N PRO A 1007 17.38 -12.54 -52.54
CA PRO A 1007 18.33 -11.66 -53.24
C PRO A 1007 18.86 -10.50 -52.38
N ASN A 1008 18.19 -10.23 -51.26
CA ASN A 1008 18.52 -9.23 -50.24
C ASN A 1008 19.11 -9.85 -48.95
N PHE A 1009 19.40 -11.15 -48.93
CA PHE A 1009 19.98 -11.83 -47.77
C PHE A 1009 21.32 -11.18 -47.35
N ARG A 1010 21.44 -10.86 -46.07
CA ARG A 1010 22.69 -10.47 -45.41
C ARG A 1010 22.88 -11.38 -44.21
N PHE A 1011 24.05 -12.01 -44.09
CA PHE A 1011 24.34 -12.96 -43.03
C PHE A 1011 24.35 -12.31 -41.63
N SER A 1012 24.89 -11.09 -41.56
CA SER A 1012 24.99 -10.25 -40.37
C SER A 1012 24.47 -8.83 -40.70
N ARG A 1013 24.02 -8.09 -39.67
CA ARG A 1013 23.73 -6.64 -39.79
C ARG A 1013 24.98 -5.78 -39.51
N ASP A 1014 26.03 -6.37 -38.94
CA ASP A 1014 27.32 -5.75 -38.58
C ASP A 1014 27.24 -4.54 -37.63
N ILE A 1015 26.08 -4.29 -37.01
CA ILE A 1015 25.85 -3.24 -36.02
C ILE A 1015 24.90 -3.74 -34.93
N SER A 1016 25.24 -3.49 -33.66
CA SER A 1016 24.38 -3.84 -32.52
C SER A 1016 23.33 -2.76 -32.23
N VAL A 1017 22.25 -3.13 -31.54
CA VAL A 1017 21.19 -2.18 -31.15
C VAL A 1017 21.74 -1.08 -30.22
N SER A 1018 22.66 -1.42 -29.30
CA SER A 1018 23.33 -0.45 -28.42
C SER A 1018 24.24 0.52 -29.18
N GLU A 1019 25.03 0.02 -30.14
CA GLU A 1019 25.94 0.81 -30.97
C GLU A 1019 25.18 1.77 -31.91
N ALA A 1020 24.11 1.29 -32.53
CA ALA A 1020 23.20 2.14 -33.30
C ALA A 1020 22.50 3.21 -32.43
N PHE A 1021 22.22 2.91 -31.17
CA PHE A 1021 21.67 3.87 -30.22
C PHE A 1021 22.71 4.94 -29.85
N GLU A 1022 23.95 4.55 -29.57
CA GLU A 1022 25.07 5.45 -29.26
C GLU A 1022 25.40 6.38 -30.44
N ASN A 1023 25.40 5.87 -31.67
CA ASN A 1023 25.61 6.64 -32.91
C ASN A 1023 24.59 7.78 -33.12
N LEU A 1024 23.43 7.76 -32.46
CA LEU A 1024 22.50 8.90 -32.48
C LEU A 1024 23.05 10.12 -31.71
N PHE A 1025 23.94 9.92 -30.72
CA PHE A 1025 24.44 10.98 -29.85
C PHE A 1025 25.80 11.57 -30.28
N ASP A 1026 26.65 10.79 -30.96
CA ASP A 1026 28.04 11.19 -31.26
C ASP A 1026 28.16 12.22 -32.39
N SER A 1027 28.73 13.40 -32.13
CA SER A 1027 29.00 14.42 -33.17
C SER A 1027 29.83 13.83 -34.33
N PRO A 1028 29.55 14.20 -35.60
CA PRO A 1028 30.41 13.79 -36.71
C PRO A 1028 31.84 14.23 -36.43
N ALA A 1029 32.80 13.36 -36.70
CA ALA A 1029 34.22 13.65 -36.46
C ALA A 1029 34.62 14.94 -37.18
N ASN A 1030 35.33 15.82 -36.46
CA ASN A 1030 35.83 17.08 -36.99
C ASN A 1030 36.65 16.86 -38.27
N GLU A 1031 36.67 17.88 -39.13
CA GLU A 1031 37.52 17.97 -40.31
C GLU A 1031 39.02 17.92 -39.94
N ASP A 1032 39.58 16.72 -39.78
CA ASP A 1032 41.03 16.49 -39.87
C ASP A 1032 41.29 15.14 -40.53
N GLY A 1033 41.84 15.20 -41.75
CA GLY A 1033 41.89 14.07 -42.67
C GLY A 1033 42.88 12.98 -42.26
N SER A 1034 42.38 11.89 -41.68
CA SER A 1034 43.03 10.58 -41.75
C SER A 1034 42.00 9.46 -41.88
N GLN A 1035 42.14 8.63 -42.91
CA GLN A 1035 41.15 7.60 -43.26
C GLN A 1035 41.28 6.37 -42.35
N ALA A 1036 40.22 6.10 -41.58
CA ALA A 1036 39.72 4.76 -41.38
C ALA A 1036 38.23 4.81 -41.69
N GLY A 1037 37.79 4.12 -42.75
CA GLY A 1037 36.40 4.21 -43.21
C GLY A 1037 35.47 3.50 -42.24
N VAL A 1038 34.75 4.27 -41.43
CA VAL A 1038 33.53 3.81 -40.74
C VAL A 1038 32.39 3.94 -41.75
N PRO A 1039 31.71 2.85 -42.15
CA PRO A 1039 30.52 2.94 -42.98
C PRO A 1039 29.43 3.75 -42.26
N ASP A 1040 28.65 4.51 -43.02
CA ASP A 1040 27.49 5.22 -42.48
C ASP A 1040 26.33 4.22 -42.30
N HIS A 1041 26.48 3.32 -41.33
CA HIS A 1041 25.64 2.13 -41.10
C HIS A 1041 24.15 2.44 -40.90
N ILE A 1042 23.80 3.71 -40.63
CA ILE A 1042 22.43 4.16 -40.43
C ILE A 1042 21.64 4.19 -41.75
N ALA A 1043 22.30 4.30 -42.91
CA ALA A 1043 21.65 4.30 -44.23
C ALA A 1043 20.96 2.97 -44.59
N ASP A 1044 21.32 1.86 -43.93
CA ASP A 1044 20.81 0.49 -44.16
C ASP A 1044 19.74 0.04 -43.13
N MET A 1045 19.24 0.95 -42.29
CA MET A 1045 18.25 0.64 -41.25
C MET A 1045 16.84 0.38 -41.79
N THR A 1046 16.16 -0.62 -41.22
CA THR A 1046 14.75 -0.93 -41.52
C THR A 1046 13.78 -0.09 -40.68
N VAL A 1047 12.49 -0.13 -41.04
CA VAL A 1047 11.43 0.54 -40.26
C VAL A 1047 11.30 -0.08 -38.86
N LEU A 1048 11.57 -1.38 -38.71
CA LEU A 1048 11.64 -2.07 -37.42
C LEU A 1048 12.83 -1.59 -36.59
N ASP A 1049 14.00 -1.44 -37.20
CA ASP A 1049 15.22 -0.96 -36.51
C ASP A 1049 15.00 0.42 -35.91
N MET A 1050 14.45 1.34 -36.72
CA MET A 1050 14.11 2.68 -36.29
C MET A 1050 13.00 2.70 -35.23
N PHE A 1051 12.04 1.77 -35.30
CA PHE A 1051 11.00 1.61 -34.28
C PHE A 1051 11.57 1.14 -32.94
N ILE A 1052 12.55 0.22 -32.94
CA ILE A 1052 13.28 -0.20 -31.74
C ILE A 1052 14.06 0.97 -31.14
N LEU A 1053 14.82 1.70 -31.97
CA LEU A 1053 15.62 2.84 -31.51
C LEU A 1053 14.80 3.94 -30.85
N ILE A 1054 13.61 4.28 -31.38
CA ILE A 1054 12.79 5.34 -30.78
C ILE A 1054 12.12 4.93 -29.47
N HIS A 1055 11.86 3.64 -29.25
CA HIS A 1055 11.36 3.13 -27.98
C HIS A 1055 12.44 3.17 -26.89
N LEU A 1056 13.67 2.79 -27.23
CA LEU A 1056 14.82 2.92 -26.33
C LEU A 1056 15.11 4.40 -26.01
N LEU A 1057 15.00 5.29 -27.00
CA LEU A 1057 15.23 6.73 -26.83
C LEU A 1057 14.13 7.38 -25.98
N TYR A 1058 12.86 6.98 -26.16
CA TYR A 1058 11.78 7.38 -25.25
C TYR A 1058 12.05 6.92 -23.81
N ALA A 1059 12.42 5.66 -23.60
CA ALA A 1059 12.68 5.13 -22.26
C ALA A 1059 13.84 5.87 -21.57
N PHE A 1060 14.94 6.12 -22.30
CA PHE A 1060 16.07 6.93 -21.86
C PHE A 1060 15.63 8.34 -21.44
N ILE A 1061 14.89 9.04 -22.30
CA ILE A 1061 14.37 10.39 -22.04
C ILE A 1061 13.46 10.39 -20.80
N ASN A 1062 12.54 9.44 -20.69
CA ASN A 1062 11.62 9.37 -19.55
C ASN A 1062 12.38 9.19 -18.22
N THR A 1063 13.38 8.31 -18.18
CA THR A 1063 14.25 8.12 -17.01
C THR A 1063 15.06 9.37 -16.67
N HIS A 1064 15.67 10.03 -17.65
CA HIS A 1064 16.44 11.25 -17.41
C HIS A 1064 15.57 12.42 -16.92
N MET A 1065 14.41 12.64 -17.55
CA MET A 1065 13.47 13.69 -17.13
C MET A 1065 12.88 13.42 -15.73
N THR A 1066 12.69 12.14 -15.37
CA THR A 1066 12.30 11.72 -14.02
C THR A 1066 13.33 12.12 -12.96
N LEU A 1067 14.60 11.82 -13.21
CA LEU A 1067 15.68 12.01 -12.24
C LEU A 1067 16.12 13.49 -12.12
N LEU A 1068 15.98 14.30 -13.17
CA LEU A 1068 16.35 15.72 -13.18
C LEU A 1068 15.27 16.66 -12.62
N ALA A 1069 13.99 16.24 -12.57
CA ALA A 1069 12.88 17.06 -12.08
C ALA A 1069 13.06 17.71 -10.69
N PRO A 1070 13.75 17.09 -9.70
CA PRO A 1070 14.02 17.73 -8.41
C PRO A 1070 15.09 18.85 -8.48
N LEU A 1071 16.05 18.76 -9.40
CA LEU A 1071 17.14 19.72 -9.56
C LEU A 1071 16.65 21.00 -10.25
N VAL A 1072 15.86 20.87 -11.32
CA VAL A 1072 15.24 21.99 -12.05
C VAL A 1072 14.28 22.81 -11.16
N ARG A 1073 13.81 22.24 -10.04
CA ARG A 1073 12.98 22.96 -9.04
C ARG A 1073 13.79 23.79 -8.03
N LYS A 1074 15.11 23.64 -7.93
CA LYS A 1074 15.96 24.38 -6.95
C LYS A 1074 16.55 25.70 -7.49
N THR A 1075 16.54 25.93 -8.80
CA THR A 1075 17.28 27.04 -9.44
C THR A 1075 16.59 28.40 -9.42
N GLN A 1076 15.47 28.57 -8.70
CA GLN A 1076 14.78 29.86 -8.54
C GLN A 1076 14.59 30.23 -7.06
N LEU A 1077 15.63 30.85 -6.49
CA LEU A 1077 15.57 31.68 -5.28
C LEU A 1077 15.75 33.16 -5.68
N PRO A 1078 15.01 34.13 -5.10
CA PRO A 1078 15.06 35.52 -5.56
C PRO A 1078 16.31 36.23 -5.03
N THR A 1079 17.10 36.84 -5.92
CA THR A 1079 18.19 37.75 -5.56
C THR A 1079 17.68 39.12 -5.12
N SER A 1080 18.38 39.74 -4.17
CA SER A 1080 17.96 40.97 -3.49
C SER A 1080 18.16 42.26 -4.31
N LYS A 1081 17.39 43.30 -3.95
CA LYS A 1081 17.31 44.63 -4.60
C LYS A 1081 18.64 45.40 -4.66
N MET A 1082 18.81 46.18 -5.74
CA MET A 1082 19.61 47.42 -5.85
C MET A 1082 18.86 48.42 -6.76
N PRO A 1083 18.88 49.74 -6.52
CA PRO A 1083 18.16 50.73 -7.32
C PRO A 1083 19.04 51.59 -8.28
N HIS A 1084 18.37 52.17 -9.30
CA HIS A 1084 18.73 53.31 -10.18
C HIS A 1084 19.14 53.03 -11.64
N GLY A 1085 18.55 53.82 -12.56
CA GLY A 1085 19.05 54.07 -13.94
C GLY A 1085 18.20 53.44 -15.07
N PRO A 1086 17.73 54.20 -16.09
CA PRO A 1086 16.86 53.67 -17.13
C PRO A 1086 17.55 53.37 -18.47
N SER A 1087 17.34 52.16 -19.01
CA SER A 1087 17.35 51.90 -20.46
C SER A 1087 16.58 50.60 -20.79
N THR A 1088 15.85 50.63 -21.90
CA THR A 1088 15.06 49.53 -22.51
C THR A 1088 15.65 49.16 -23.88
N PRO A 1089 15.23 48.07 -24.58
CA PRO A 1089 14.20 47.07 -24.24
C PRO A 1089 14.61 45.57 -24.45
N THR A 1090 13.65 44.68 -24.15
CA THR A 1090 13.43 43.31 -24.74
C THR A 1090 14.50 42.21 -24.60
N LYS A 1091 14.24 41.25 -23.70
CA LYS A 1091 14.51 39.81 -23.89
C LYS A 1091 13.33 38.97 -23.37
N SER A 1092 13.13 37.79 -23.98
CA SER A 1092 12.03 36.85 -23.74
C SER A 1092 12.15 36.09 -22.40
N PRO A 1093 11.05 35.54 -21.85
CA PRO A 1093 11.08 34.83 -20.59
C PRO A 1093 11.52 33.37 -20.72
N CYS A 1094 12.69 33.08 -20.14
CA CYS A 1094 13.03 31.83 -19.44
C CYS A 1094 12.99 30.50 -20.23
N ALA A 1095 14.07 30.24 -20.98
CA ALA A 1095 14.47 28.87 -21.34
C ALA A 1095 15.02 28.11 -20.10
N ILE A 1096 14.87 26.78 -20.10
CA ILE A 1096 15.52 25.88 -19.14
C ILE A 1096 17.05 25.95 -19.37
N PRO A 1097 17.91 25.95 -18.32
CA PRO A 1097 19.36 25.95 -18.50
C PRO A 1097 19.83 24.77 -19.36
N GLU A 1098 20.79 25.02 -20.26
CA GLU A 1098 21.36 24.00 -21.13
C GLU A 1098 22.27 23.04 -20.33
N ASP A 1099 21.67 21.94 -19.89
CA ASP A 1099 22.39 20.75 -19.45
C ASP A 1099 22.96 20.04 -20.69
N SER A 1100 24.23 19.63 -20.68
CA SER A 1100 24.88 19.08 -21.89
C SER A 1100 24.19 17.80 -22.39
N THR A 1101 23.61 17.04 -21.47
CA THR A 1101 22.78 15.86 -21.77
C THR A 1101 21.50 16.22 -22.53
N LEU A 1102 20.84 17.35 -22.24
CA LEU A 1102 19.63 17.77 -22.97
C LEU A 1102 19.96 18.23 -24.40
N ALA A 1103 21.13 18.83 -24.62
CA ALA A 1103 21.61 19.14 -25.96
C ALA A 1103 21.88 17.85 -26.76
N ALA A 1104 22.56 16.86 -26.17
CA ALA A 1104 22.81 15.57 -26.80
C ALA A 1104 21.52 14.82 -27.16
N ILE A 1105 20.51 14.82 -26.28
CA ILE A 1105 19.19 14.22 -26.55
C ILE A 1105 18.48 14.91 -27.74
N ARG A 1106 18.58 16.25 -27.87
CA ARG A 1106 18.01 16.98 -29.02
C ARG A 1106 18.68 16.57 -30.33
N THR A 1107 20.01 16.42 -30.33
CA THR A 1107 20.78 15.93 -31.49
C THR A 1107 20.32 14.53 -31.89
N ALA A 1108 20.21 13.60 -30.93
CA ALA A 1108 19.77 12.23 -31.18
C ALA A 1108 18.35 12.16 -31.78
N LEU A 1109 17.41 12.93 -31.24
CA LEU A 1109 16.06 13.00 -31.80
C LEU A 1109 16.03 13.65 -33.19
N SER A 1110 16.86 14.65 -33.49
CA SER A 1110 16.91 15.22 -34.85
C SER A 1110 17.38 14.18 -35.86
N ARG A 1111 18.51 13.51 -35.57
CA ARG A 1111 19.06 12.48 -36.46
C ARG A 1111 18.09 11.34 -36.70
N TRP A 1112 17.46 10.83 -35.63
CA TRP A 1112 16.44 9.78 -35.77
C TRP A 1112 15.32 10.22 -36.72
N ARG A 1113 14.83 11.47 -36.62
CA ARG A 1113 13.83 12.01 -37.56
C ARG A 1113 14.35 12.06 -38.98
N ASP A 1114 15.56 12.59 -39.17
CA ASP A 1114 16.12 12.83 -40.49
C ASP A 1114 16.35 11.50 -41.25
N HIS A 1115 16.81 10.46 -40.54
CA HIS A 1115 16.89 9.09 -41.06
C HIS A 1115 15.50 8.45 -41.28
N TRP A 1116 14.52 8.67 -40.39
CA TRP A 1116 13.16 8.17 -40.56
C TRP A 1116 12.47 8.75 -41.79
N VAL A 1117 12.67 10.05 -42.07
CA VAL A 1117 12.16 10.73 -43.27
C VAL A 1117 12.87 10.21 -44.53
N ALA A 1118 14.19 10.03 -44.49
CA ALA A 1118 14.94 9.43 -45.60
C ALA A 1118 14.42 8.00 -45.94
N LEU A 1119 14.23 7.17 -44.91
CA LEU A 1119 13.68 5.82 -45.04
C LEU A 1119 12.23 5.81 -45.55
N ARG A 1120 11.37 6.72 -45.07
CA ARG A 1120 10.00 6.86 -45.57
C ARG A 1120 9.96 7.16 -47.07
N ASN A 1121 10.93 7.93 -47.56
CA ASN A 1121 11.02 8.35 -48.96
C ASN A 1121 11.64 7.29 -49.89
N THR A 1122 12.35 6.29 -49.36
CA THR A 1122 12.91 5.17 -50.15
C THR A 1122 11.99 3.95 -50.22
N VAL A 1123 11.14 3.74 -49.21
CA VAL A 1123 10.17 2.63 -49.17
C VAL A 1123 8.93 2.93 -50.03
N SER A 1124 8.55 1.99 -50.90
CA SER A 1124 7.39 2.14 -51.80
C SER A 1124 6.05 2.23 -51.04
N SER A 1125 5.01 2.86 -51.59
CA SER A 1125 3.72 2.99 -50.89
C SER A 1125 3.05 1.64 -50.55
N HIS A 1126 3.28 0.60 -51.35
CA HIS A 1126 2.75 -0.75 -51.11
C HIS A 1126 3.51 -1.49 -50.00
N GLU A 1127 4.85 -1.44 -50.05
CA GLU A 1127 5.72 -1.99 -49.03
C GLU A 1127 5.57 -1.24 -47.70
N TRP A 1128 5.45 0.08 -47.74
CA TRP A 1128 5.08 0.88 -46.56
C TRP A 1128 3.76 0.34 -46.02
N ALA A 1129 2.68 0.27 -46.82
CA ALA A 1129 1.39 -0.24 -46.37
C ALA A 1129 1.48 -1.61 -45.66
N SER A 1130 2.30 -2.55 -46.14
CA SER A 1130 2.47 -3.87 -45.53
C SER A 1130 3.17 -3.89 -44.16
N MET A 1131 4.00 -2.88 -43.82
CA MET A 1131 4.76 -2.79 -42.55
C MET A 1131 3.92 -2.59 -41.26
N GLY A 1132 2.60 -2.83 -41.32
CA GLY A 1132 1.71 -2.85 -40.15
C GLY A 1132 1.84 -1.63 -39.24
N PHE A 1133 1.99 -1.90 -37.93
CA PHE A 1133 2.06 -0.94 -36.84
C PHE A 1133 3.42 -0.26 -36.64
N TYR A 1134 4.53 -0.80 -37.16
CA TYR A 1134 5.88 -0.25 -36.94
C TYR A 1134 6.02 1.20 -37.44
N LYS A 1135 5.20 1.61 -38.42
CA LYS A 1135 5.05 3.00 -38.89
C LYS A 1135 4.75 4.02 -37.79
N ASN A 1136 4.21 3.59 -36.66
CA ASN A 1136 3.86 4.46 -35.53
C ASN A 1136 5.10 4.99 -34.78
N GLY A 1137 6.32 4.61 -35.16
CA GLY A 1137 7.57 5.11 -34.56
C GLY A 1137 7.65 6.65 -34.53
N TYR A 1138 7.14 7.33 -35.56
CA TYR A 1138 7.09 8.80 -35.59
C TYR A 1138 6.27 9.41 -34.44
N ASN A 1139 5.24 8.72 -33.95
CA ASN A 1139 4.43 9.19 -32.82
C ASN A 1139 5.23 9.13 -31.50
N PHE A 1140 6.10 8.13 -31.34
CA PHE A 1140 7.02 8.04 -30.19
C PHE A 1140 8.08 9.13 -30.24
N TRP A 1141 8.57 9.49 -31.43
CA TRP A 1141 9.44 10.64 -31.62
C TRP A 1141 8.76 11.95 -31.25
N LEU A 1142 7.53 12.16 -31.70
CA LEU A 1142 6.75 13.37 -31.40
C LEU A 1142 6.52 13.52 -29.89
N VAL A 1143 6.16 12.45 -29.18
CA VAL A 1143 6.03 12.46 -27.72
C VAL A 1143 7.37 12.69 -27.01
N SER A 1144 8.46 12.12 -27.53
CA SER A 1144 9.81 12.30 -26.98
C SER A 1144 10.28 13.76 -27.12
N GLN A 1145 10.00 14.40 -28.26
CA GLN A 1145 10.23 15.84 -28.47
C GLN A 1145 9.40 16.70 -27.51
N LEU A 1146 8.10 16.41 -27.34
CA LEU A 1146 7.24 17.14 -26.39
C LEU A 1146 7.77 17.09 -24.96
N LEU A 1147 8.32 15.96 -24.53
CA LEU A 1147 8.88 15.78 -23.18
C LEU A 1147 10.07 16.71 -22.91
N ILE A 1148 10.93 16.94 -23.89
CA ILE A 1148 12.16 17.75 -23.73
C ILE A 1148 11.99 19.23 -24.09
N THR A 1149 10.93 19.58 -24.83
CA THR A 1149 10.62 20.95 -25.23
C THR A 1149 9.63 21.63 -24.27
N LYS A 1150 8.55 20.92 -23.87
CA LYS A 1150 7.45 21.50 -23.10
C LYS A 1150 7.41 20.91 -21.68
N LYS A 1151 7.78 21.71 -20.68
CA LYS A 1151 7.74 21.34 -19.24
C LYS A 1151 6.38 20.77 -18.79
N LYS A 1152 5.26 21.25 -19.37
CA LYS A 1152 3.91 20.73 -19.13
C LYS A 1152 3.75 19.26 -19.55
N SER A 1153 4.43 18.81 -20.61
CA SER A 1153 4.40 17.42 -21.08
C SER A 1153 5.04 16.46 -20.08
N VAL A 1154 6.13 16.90 -19.42
CA VAL A 1154 6.73 16.17 -18.29
C VAL A 1154 5.69 16.02 -17.18
N ASP A 1155 5.03 17.10 -16.77
CA ASP A 1155 3.97 17.01 -15.75
C ASP A 1155 2.79 16.11 -16.19
N VAL A 1156 2.43 16.06 -17.48
CA VAL A 1156 1.41 15.13 -18.01
C VAL A 1156 1.85 13.66 -17.92
N VAL A 1157 3.07 13.33 -18.37
CA VAL A 1157 3.56 11.93 -18.32
C VAL A 1157 3.81 11.47 -16.88
N MET A 1158 4.25 12.37 -16.00
CA MET A 1158 4.73 12.07 -14.64
C MET A 1158 3.66 12.15 -13.55
N GLN A 1159 2.57 12.91 -13.73
CA GLN A 1159 1.52 13.08 -12.72
C GLN A 1159 0.24 12.29 -13.02
N MET A 1160 0.18 11.55 -14.13
CA MET A 1160 -1.01 10.78 -14.51
C MET A 1160 -0.98 9.35 -13.97
N GLU A 1161 -2.12 8.94 -13.41
CA GLU A 1161 -2.31 7.60 -12.83
C GLU A 1161 -2.14 6.49 -13.86
N VAL A 1162 -1.76 5.31 -13.35
CA VAL A 1162 -1.56 4.08 -14.12
C VAL A 1162 -2.91 3.62 -14.69
N LYS A 1163 -2.97 3.33 -16.01
CA LYS A 1163 -4.17 2.95 -16.80
C LYS A 1163 -5.12 4.11 -17.20
N CYS A 1164 -4.56 5.29 -17.50
CA CYS A 1164 -5.31 6.42 -18.05
C CYS A 1164 -5.04 6.57 -19.57
N GLU A 1165 -5.95 6.08 -20.43
CA GLU A 1165 -5.87 6.18 -21.91
C GLU A 1165 -5.77 7.65 -22.39
N ASP A 1166 -6.38 8.54 -21.61
CA ASP A 1166 -6.38 10.01 -21.66
C ASP A 1166 -4.96 10.65 -21.64
N LYS A 1167 -3.87 9.89 -21.43
CA LYS A 1167 -2.47 10.38 -21.52
C LYS A 1167 -2.15 10.91 -22.93
N LEU A 1168 -2.50 10.13 -23.95
CA LEU A 1168 -2.22 10.47 -25.35
C LEU A 1168 -3.11 11.62 -25.84
N GLU A 1169 -4.35 11.68 -25.37
CA GLU A 1169 -5.30 12.75 -25.70
C GLU A 1169 -4.83 14.10 -25.11
N LYS A 1170 -4.32 14.11 -23.87
CA LYS A 1170 -3.72 15.31 -23.26
C LYS A 1170 -2.38 15.72 -23.89
N LEU A 1171 -1.58 14.78 -24.38
CA LEU A 1171 -0.40 15.10 -25.18
C LEU A 1171 -0.78 15.66 -26.57
N LYS A 1172 -1.83 15.14 -27.23
CA LYS A 1172 -2.42 15.72 -28.45
C LYS A 1172 -2.89 17.16 -28.24
N VAL A 1173 -3.49 17.47 -27.09
CA VAL A 1173 -3.86 18.86 -26.74
C VAL A 1173 -2.64 19.79 -26.61
N LEU A 1174 -1.49 19.29 -26.16
CA LEU A 1174 -0.23 20.07 -26.11
C LEU A 1174 0.50 20.19 -27.46
N LEU A 1175 0.06 19.43 -28.48
CA LEU A 1175 0.49 19.57 -29.87
C LEU A 1175 -0.34 20.63 -30.62
N GLN A 1176 -1.64 20.74 -30.34
CA GLN A 1176 -2.55 21.69 -31.01
C GLN A 1176 -2.28 23.18 -30.71
N ASP A 1177 -1.41 23.50 -29.76
CA ASP A 1177 -1.03 24.88 -29.38
C ASP A 1177 0.00 25.51 -30.36
N GLU A 1178 0.57 24.74 -31.29
CA GLU A 1178 1.54 25.22 -32.30
C GLU A 1178 1.07 24.85 -33.72
N SER A 1179 1.23 25.80 -34.64
CA SER A 1179 1.03 25.60 -36.07
C SER A 1179 2.35 25.20 -36.75
N ASP A 1180 2.95 24.11 -36.26
CA ASP A 1180 4.21 23.49 -36.71
C ASP A 1180 4.08 21.95 -36.69
#